data_AF-A0ABC8VLZ4-F1
#
_entry.id   AF-A0ABC8VLZ4-F1
#
_cell.length_a   1.000
_cell.length_b   1.000
_cell.length_c   1.000
_cell.angle_alpha   90.00
_cell.angle_beta   90.00
_cell.angle_gamma   90.00
#
_symmetry.space_group_name_H-M   'P 1'
#
loop_
_entity.id
_entity.type
_entity.pdbx_description
1 polymer ?
#
loop_
_entity_poly.entity_id
_entity_poly.type
_entity_poly.pdbx_seq_one_letter_code
_entity_poly.pdbx_strand_id
1 'polypeptide(L)'
;MGRTMTLPLWTTAAVLVAAAAAAVAFGAAAEAGPQRILLDTDMDTDDLLALLYLLKQNRSEFDLKAVSISVNAWSDAGHAVNHLYDILYMMSRDDILVGVGGDGGISDSGTIYPNVGGYLPLIDQGMTTVGGCRYRQAIPLEGGGRLDKDTNFGIRRGFLPQGDRRYIPLQQPTAQQVMIDTISAGSTTVILTGSHTNFAIFLMTYPHLKTNVEHIYIMGGGVRSKNPTGCCPKNATSCTPQQCGDHGNLFTSYYTNPNAEFNIFEDPFSAYQVFHSGIPITLVPLDATNTIPINEEFFNEFQRHQSTSEAQYCFRALKMARDTWFNDQFYTSYFMWDSFTSGVAISSMRNDKNGKFGNDFAQLEYMNVTVITSNKPYAMHDGSNPLFDGRTTPKFGLQKSGVHSGHVQTGITDSFCLVKGSNKGRCEDGYTKEVSSPEAAYIRVATKAKPNMDKYSPLNREFFKSFLEALNLRENSGRFNIKTQFPLKREALYNPDFIKNQKVGRPVIIDMDMSPGDFVSLIYLLKAPIEVIDLKGILVSGNGWAHVASIDIVYDILHMMGRDDIPVGRGNTTALGTPTLGCNYASIIPQGSGGFIDSDTLYGLARSLPRSPRRYTAENSVKHGAPRSTDYPELRQPLAFEVWQSIKEQLDQSEKITILTSGPLTNLANIVLSDRNASSVIEEAFVVGGHIRDENDSKGNVFTVPSNRYAEFNMLLDPLAAKTILESSLDITLIPLVSQRKAASFQSILKALKHVDHTPESSFVHHLMLLLHDLQQKHQLYNHMDMFLGEVLGAVYLVEGLNIKPSSQPKPISIVANSTISTDGQIVVNKENTNSVKVLVDFSRVEYYNRVANSLGKME
;
A
#
# COMPACT_ATOMS: atom_id res chain seq x y z
N MET A 1 18.49 85.42 -31.10
CA MET A 1 18.84 85.26 -29.67
C MET A 1 18.48 83.84 -29.26
N GLY A 2 19.48 83.01 -28.96
CA GLY A 2 19.26 81.64 -28.49
C GLY A 2 20.59 81.06 -28.07
N ARG A 3 20.97 81.31 -26.80
CA ARG A 3 22.21 80.84 -26.19
C ARG A 3 22.21 79.31 -26.11
N THR A 4 23.20 78.68 -26.72
CA THR A 4 23.62 77.31 -26.40
C THR A 4 24.19 77.27 -24.98
N MET A 5 23.49 76.60 -24.07
CA MET A 5 23.99 76.24 -22.74
C MET A 5 24.44 74.77 -22.80
N THR A 6 25.75 74.56 -22.90
CA THR A 6 26.38 73.25 -22.71
C THR A 6 26.38 72.93 -21.21
N LEU A 7 25.57 71.96 -20.78
CA LEU A 7 25.73 71.36 -19.44
C LEU A 7 27.03 70.54 -19.41
N PRO A 8 27.83 70.59 -18.34
CA PRO A 8 29.07 69.82 -18.23
C PRO A 8 28.75 68.33 -18.05
N LEU A 9 29.40 67.46 -18.83
CA LEU A 9 29.26 65.99 -18.80
C LEU A 9 29.37 65.34 -17.41
N TRP A 10 29.92 66.05 -16.42
CA TRP A 10 30.12 65.57 -15.06
C TRP A 10 28.82 65.48 -14.24
N THR A 11 27.81 66.32 -14.51
CA THR A 11 26.53 66.25 -13.78
C THR A 11 25.64 65.11 -14.26
N THR A 12 25.70 64.76 -15.55
CA THR A 12 25.01 63.57 -16.10
C THR A 12 25.64 62.27 -15.65
N ALA A 13 26.97 62.21 -15.52
CA ALA A 13 27.66 61.03 -14.98
C ALA A 13 27.37 60.83 -13.48
N ALA A 14 27.34 61.90 -12.68
CA ALA A 14 27.02 61.82 -11.26
C ALA A 14 25.56 61.40 -11.00
N VAL A 15 24.61 61.86 -11.83
CA VAL A 15 23.19 61.45 -11.73
C VAL A 15 22.99 60.01 -12.19
N LEU A 16 23.71 59.54 -13.23
CA LEU A 16 23.66 58.13 -13.66
C LEU A 16 24.32 57.19 -12.65
N VAL A 17 25.41 57.60 -12.00
CA VAL A 17 26.06 56.81 -10.93
C VAL A 17 25.20 56.82 -9.66
N ALA A 18 24.54 57.93 -9.31
CA ALA A 18 23.61 57.98 -8.19
C ALA A 18 22.31 57.20 -8.46
N ALA A 19 21.80 57.20 -9.70
CA ALA A 19 20.64 56.41 -10.11
C ALA A 19 20.98 54.92 -10.23
N ALA A 20 22.20 54.56 -10.66
CA ALA A 20 22.69 53.17 -10.65
C ALA A 20 22.99 52.70 -9.22
N ALA A 21 23.54 53.55 -8.35
CA ALA A 21 23.73 53.24 -6.94
C ALA A 21 22.40 53.15 -6.19
N ALA A 22 21.40 53.97 -6.54
CA ALA A 22 20.04 53.84 -6.03
C ALA A 22 19.35 52.59 -6.61
N ALA A 23 19.55 52.23 -7.87
CA ALA A 23 19.02 50.97 -8.43
C ALA A 23 19.71 49.72 -7.85
N VAL A 24 20.97 49.82 -7.43
CA VAL A 24 21.69 48.78 -6.69
C VAL A 24 21.28 48.74 -5.22
N ALA A 25 20.95 49.90 -4.61
CA ALA A 25 20.44 49.97 -3.23
C ALA A 25 18.95 49.60 -3.12
N PHE A 26 18.14 49.83 -4.15
CA PHE A 26 16.73 49.41 -4.25
C PHE A 26 16.56 48.03 -4.91
N GLY A 27 17.60 47.50 -5.57
CA GLY A 27 17.68 46.09 -6.01
C GLY A 27 18.03 45.12 -4.88
N ALA A 28 18.35 45.63 -3.69
CA ALA A 28 18.73 44.88 -2.50
C ALA A 28 17.60 44.85 -1.45
N ALA A 29 16.38 44.55 -1.88
CA ALA A 29 15.29 44.06 -1.03
C ALA A 29 14.18 43.46 -1.90
N ALA A 30 14.54 42.56 -2.83
CA ALA A 30 13.55 41.56 -3.22
C ALA A 30 13.34 40.69 -1.97
N GLU A 31 12.17 40.76 -1.34
CA GLU A 31 11.78 39.76 -0.35
C GLU A 31 12.05 38.39 -0.98
N ALA A 32 13.01 37.65 -0.42
CA ALA A 32 13.27 36.29 -0.87
C ALA A 32 11.95 35.53 -0.75
N GLY A 33 11.46 34.98 -1.86
CA GLY A 33 10.23 34.19 -1.87
C GLY A 33 10.30 33.04 -0.87
N PRO A 34 9.16 32.41 -0.54
CA PRO A 34 9.12 31.32 0.44
C PRO A 34 10.07 30.20 0.04
N GLN A 35 10.69 29.56 1.03
CA GLN A 35 11.57 28.42 0.83
C GLN A 35 10.76 27.26 0.25
N ARG A 36 11.16 26.78 -0.92
CA ARG A 36 10.44 25.73 -1.66
C ARG A 36 10.80 24.37 -1.08
N ILE A 37 9.79 23.56 -0.79
CA ILE A 37 9.96 22.22 -0.23
C ILE A 37 9.39 21.18 -1.21
N LEU A 38 10.14 20.10 -1.41
CA LEU A 38 9.66 18.85 -1.98
C LEU A 38 9.74 17.77 -0.89
N LEU A 39 8.65 17.05 -0.67
CA LEU A 39 8.59 15.90 0.26
C LEU A 39 8.53 14.60 -0.55
N ASP A 40 9.41 13.65 -0.26
CA ASP A 40 9.32 12.27 -0.77
C ASP A 40 9.02 11.34 0.43
N THR A 41 7.86 10.69 0.40
CA THR A 41 7.22 10.04 1.57
C THR A 41 6.69 8.65 1.19
N ASP A 42 6.52 7.73 2.12
CA ASP A 42 5.84 6.46 1.85
C ASP A 42 4.37 6.42 2.35
N MET A 43 3.86 7.56 2.82
CA MET A 43 2.46 7.80 3.21
C MET A 43 1.94 6.85 4.30
N ASP A 44 2.78 6.39 5.22
CA ASP A 44 2.31 5.72 6.44
C ASP A 44 1.82 6.75 7.49
N THR A 45 1.56 6.28 8.70
CA THR A 45 0.88 7.01 9.75
C THR A 45 1.73 8.16 10.25
N ASP A 46 3.03 7.96 10.42
CA ASP A 46 3.99 9.00 10.82
C ASP A 46 4.26 10.02 9.71
N ASP A 47 4.24 9.64 8.44
CA ASP A 47 4.30 10.59 7.32
C ASP A 47 3.11 11.53 7.29
N LEU A 48 1.90 11.04 7.61
CA LEU A 48 0.70 11.91 7.62
C LEU A 48 0.87 13.03 8.67
N LEU A 49 1.46 12.70 9.83
CA LEU A 49 1.77 13.67 10.89
C LEU A 49 2.80 14.69 10.38
N ALA A 50 3.82 14.22 9.67
CA ALA A 50 4.87 15.05 9.07
C ALA A 50 4.31 16.01 8.00
N LEU A 51 3.53 15.49 7.06
CA LEU A 51 2.90 16.25 5.99
C LEU A 51 1.96 17.31 6.56
N LEU A 52 1.09 16.97 7.51
CA LEU A 52 0.18 17.95 8.11
C LEU A 52 0.94 19.00 8.91
N TYR A 53 2.02 18.65 9.60
CA TYR A 53 2.90 19.64 10.23
C TYR A 53 3.50 20.62 9.20
N LEU A 54 3.98 20.14 8.04
CA LEU A 54 4.50 20.96 6.96
C LEU A 54 3.42 21.88 6.36
N LEU A 55 2.22 21.36 6.11
CA LEU A 55 1.10 22.11 5.54
C LEU A 55 0.58 23.23 6.47
N LYS A 56 0.86 23.11 7.78
CA LYS A 56 0.51 24.12 8.79
C LYS A 56 1.52 25.24 8.92
N GLN A 57 2.72 25.10 8.35
CA GLN A 57 3.73 26.15 8.42
C GLN A 57 3.30 27.41 7.67
N ASN A 58 3.93 28.53 8.02
CA ASN A 58 3.63 29.83 7.41
C ASN A 58 4.00 29.80 5.91
N ARG A 59 2.99 29.93 5.05
CA ARG A 59 3.13 29.84 3.58
C ARG A 59 3.99 30.96 2.97
N SER A 60 4.12 32.09 3.66
CA SER A 60 5.01 33.17 3.25
C SER A 60 6.49 32.87 3.55
N GLU A 61 6.77 31.89 4.41
CA GLU A 61 8.12 31.45 4.77
C GLU A 61 8.49 30.12 4.11
N PHE A 62 7.54 29.19 4.02
CA PHE A 62 7.72 27.83 3.51
C PHE A 62 6.61 27.47 2.54
N ASP A 63 6.97 26.95 1.37
CA ASP A 63 6.01 26.54 0.36
C ASP A 63 6.30 25.11 -0.12
N LEU A 64 5.49 24.17 0.37
CA LEU A 64 5.47 22.79 -0.13
C LEU A 64 4.94 22.80 -1.56
N LYS A 65 5.82 22.55 -2.53
CA LYS A 65 5.52 22.58 -3.97
C LYS A 65 5.04 21.23 -4.49
N ALA A 66 5.62 20.17 -3.96
CA ALA A 66 5.40 18.83 -4.45
C ALA A 66 5.53 17.79 -3.34
N VAL A 67 4.79 16.70 -3.52
CA VAL A 67 4.91 15.48 -2.74
C VAL A 67 5.09 14.31 -3.72
N SER A 68 6.17 13.56 -3.59
CA SER A 68 6.34 12.28 -4.28
C SER A 68 6.14 11.13 -3.30
N ILE A 69 5.57 10.03 -3.78
CA ILE A 69 5.26 8.86 -2.97
C ILE A 69 6.22 7.72 -3.34
N SER A 70 6.99 7.23 -2.38
CA SER A 70 7.75 5.98 -2.44
C SER A 70 6.84 4.81 -2.05
N VAL A 71 6.40 4.06 -3.04
CA VAL A 71 5.37 3.01 -2.89
C VAL A 71 5.92 1.62 -2.56
N ASN A 72 7.18 1.52 -2.11
CA ASN A 72 7.84 0.22 -1.92
C ASN A 72 7.57 -0.42 -0.57
N ALA A 73 7.08 0.39 0.36
CA ALA A 73 7.12 0.13 1.77
C ALA A 73 5.77 -0.34 2.27
N TRP A 74 5.22 0.50 3.14
CA TRP A 74 3.92 0.38 3.74
C TRP A 74 2.83 0.55 2.70
N SER A 75 2.87 1.58 1.86
CA SER A 75 1.70 2.02 1.07
C SER A 75 1.61 1.54 -0.38
N ASP A 76 0.37 1.29 -0.85
CA ASP A 76 0.05 0.99 -2.24
C ASP A 76 -0.32 2.28 -3.00
N ALA A 77 0.08 2.42 -4.26
CA ALA A 77 -0.05 3.67 -5.02
C ALA A 77 -1.48 4.23 -5.05
N GLY A 78 -2.46 3.42 -5.43
CA GLY A 78 -3.83 3.88 -5.66
C GLY A 78 -4.46 4.42 -4.38
N HIS A 79 -4.17 3.77 -3.24
CA HIS A 79 -4.61 4.23 -1.93
C HIS A 79 -3.85 5.48 -1.47
N ALA A 80 -2.52 5.45 -1.51
CA ALA A 80 -1.66 6.53 -1.03
C ALA A 80 -1.93 7.86 -1.75
N VAL A 81 -2.03 7.82 -3.08
CA VAL A 81 -2.33 9.01 -3.89
C VAL A 81 -3.70 9.59 -3.54
N ASN A 82 -4.71 8.73 -3.42
CA ASN A 82 -6.05 9.17 -3.10
C ASN A 82 -6.17 9.72 -1.66
N HIS A 83 -5.42 9.15 -0.72
CA HIS A 83 -5.30 9.62 0.66
C HIS A 83 -4.65 11.00 0.71
N LEU A 84 -3.53 11.18 0.01
CA LEU A 84 -2.86 12.47 -0.13
C LEU A 84 -3.77 13.53 -0.75
N TYR A 85 -4.51 13.20 -1.81
CA TYR A 85 -5.48 14.13 -2.41
C TYR A 85 -6.58 14.56 -1.44
N ASP A 86 -7.07 13.68 -0.58
CA ASP A 86 -8.08 14.05 0.41
C ASP A 86 -7.50 14.97 1.50
N ILE A 87 -6.25 14.75 1.91
CA ILE A 87 -5.52 15.65 2.82
C ILE A 87 -5.29 17.02 2.16
N LEU A 88 -4.81 17.05 0.92
CA LEU A 88 -4.56 18.29 0.18
C LEU A 88 -5.85 19.09 -0.03
N TYR A 89 -6.94 18.41 -0.38
CA TYR A 89 -8.25 19.03 -0.51
C TYR A 89 -8.72 19.61 0.82
N MET A 90 -8.61 18.87 1.93
CA MET A 90 -8.90 19.38 3.28
C MET A 90 -8.14 20.67 3.58
N MET A 91 -6.84 20.69 3.27
CA MET A 91 -5.94 21.82 3.53
C MET A 91 -6.03 22.95 2.50
N SER A 92 -6.94 22.83 1.52
CA SER A 92 -7.05 23.74 0.37
C SER A 92 -5.70 23.94 -0.34
N ARG A 93 -5.05 22.82 -0.65
CA ARG A 93 -3.72 22.72 -1.26
C ARG A 93 -3.69 21.80 -2.49
N ASP A 94 -4.75 21.84 -3.28
CA ASP A 94 -4.78 21.12 -4.56
C ASP A 94 -3.78 21.65 -5.60
N ASP A 95 -3.14 22.79 -5.32
CA ASP A 95 -2.00 23.33 -6.08
C ASP A 95 -0.73 22.48 -5.97
N ILE A 96 -0.62 21.62 -4.95
CA ILE A 96 0.57 20.79 -4.74
C ILE A 96 0.60 19.63 -5.75
N LEU A 97 1.72 19.53 -6.46
CA LEU A 97 2.00 18.45 -7.40
C LEU A 97 2.18 17.14 -6.64
N VAL A 98 1.61 16.05 -7.16
CA VAL A 98 1.72 14.73 -6.55
C VAL A 98 2.28 13.75 -7.57
N GLY A 99 3.40 13.13 -7.23
CA GLY A 99 4.08 12.13 -8.05
C GLY A 99 4.03 10.76 -7.40
N VAL A 100 3.83 9.70 -8.18
CA VAL A 100 3.94 8.32 -7.70
C VAL A 100 5.24 7.69 -8.20
N GLY A 101 6.01 7.13 -7.26
CA GLY A 101 7.29 6.50 -7.50
C GLY A 101 7.18 5.05 -7.96
N GLY A 102 8.29 4.53 -8.46
CA GLY A 102 8.47 3.20 -9.04
C GLY A 102 9.92 3.05 -9.51
N ASP A 103 10.30 1.93 -10.10
CA ASP A 103 11.58 1.80 -10.81
C ASP A 103 11.42 1.28 -12.25
N GLY A 104 10.17 1.29 -12.73
CA GLY A 104 9.87 1.04 -14.12
C GLY A 104 10.72 1.85 -15.06
N GLY A 105 11.25 1.23 -16.11
CA GLY A 105 12.10 1.93 -17.06
C GLY A 105 13.60 1.85 -16.72
N ILE A 106 14.02 0.91 -15.89
CA ILE A 106 15.43 0.51 -15.78
C ILE A 106 15.63 -0.79 -16.59
N SER A 107 16.53 -0.77 -17.57
CA SER A 107 16.89 -1.96 -18.33
C SER A 107 17.58 -3.01 -17.47
N ASP A 108 17.67 -4.24 -17.99
CA ASP A 108 18.47 -5.30 -17.39
C ASP A 108 19.89 -4.85 -17.11
N SER A 109 20.53 -4.11 -18.01
CA SER A 109 21.89 -3.60 -17.85
C SER A 109 22.03 -2.44 -16.84
N GLY A 110 20.94 -1.98 -16.23
CA GLY A 110 20.93 -0.81 -15.33
C GLY A 110 20.90 0.53 -16.06
N THR A 111 20.66 0.57 -17.36
CA THR A 111 20.36 1.81 -18.10
C THR A 111 19.01 2.36 -17.64
N ILE A 112 18.99 3.62 -17.22
CA ILE A 112 17.78 4.33 -16.78
C ILE A 112 17.18 5.05 -18.00
N TYR A 113 15.94 4.72 -18.37
CA TYR A 113 15.24 5.33 -19.51
C TYR A 113 14.46 6.59 -19.10
N PRO A 114 14.14 7.50 -20.05
CA PRO A 114 13.22 8.60 -19.81
C PRO A 114 11.84 8.10 -19.34
N ASN A 115 11.21 8.81 -18.39
CA ASN A 115 9.99 8.42 -17.68
C ASN A 115 10.15 7.22 -16.73
N VAL A 116 11.36 7.02 -16.20
CA VAL A 116 11.61 6.05 -15.13
C VAL A 116 10.77 6.36 -13.90
N GLY A 117 10.44 5.34 -13.13
CA GLY A 117 9.85 5.46 -11.80
C GLY A 117 8.39 5.85 -11.72
N GLY A 118 7.62 5.43 -12.72
CA GLY A 118 6.15 5.35 -12.68
C GLY A 118 5.64 3.95 -12.31
N TYR A 119 4.48 3.58 -12.84
CA TYR A 119 3.61 2.44 -12.49
C TYR A 119 4.14 1.00 -12.53
N LEU A 120 5.43 0.80 -12.77
CA LEU A 120 5.99 -0.55 -12.65
C LEU A 120 6.54 -0.74 -11.24
N PRO A 121 6.31 -1.92 -10.65
CA PRO A 121 6.75 -2.27 -9.31
C PRO A 121 8.27 -2.31 -9.19
N LEU A 122 8.78 -1.76 -8.09
CA LEU A 122 10.14 -1.92 -7.57
C LEU A 122 10.55 -3.34 -7.19
N ILE A 123 9.57 -4.24 -7.25
CA ILE A 123 9.51 -5.46 -6.44
C ILE A 123 9.75 -6.70 -7.30
N ASP A 124 9.36 -6.62 -8.57
CA ASP A 124 9.02 -7.80 -9.37
C ASP A 124 9.78 -7.92 -10.68
N GLN A 125 10.63 -6.95 -11.04
CA GLN A 125 11.32 -7.07 -12.33
C GLN A 125 12.46 -8.10 -12.28
N GLY A 126 12.92 -8.54 -11.11
CA GLY A 126 14.18 -9.30 -10.97
C GLY A 126 15.41 -8.55 -11.53
N MET A 127 15.20 -7.34 -12.05
CA MET A 127 16.16 -6.48 -12.69
C MET A 127 16.13 -5.04 -12.15
N THR A 128 15.65 -4.88 -10.92
CA THR A 128 15.63 -3.63 -10.15
C THR A 128 17.00 -3.32 -9.49
N THR A 129 17.12 -2.15 -8.84
CA THR A 129 18.29 -1.73 -8.03
C THR A 129 18.48 -2.56 -6.75
N VAL A 130 17.47 -3.35 -6.36
CA VAL A 130 17.38 -4.06 -5.08
C VAL A 130 16.98 -5.53 -5.28
N GLY A 131 17.47 -6.43 -4.43
CA GLY A 131 17.22 -7.87 -4.58
C GLY A 131 15.84 -8.30 -4.08
N GLY A 132 15.09 -9.02 -4.92
CA GLY A 132 13.90 -9.82 -4.57
C GLY A 132 12.78 -9.11 -3.78
N CYS A 133 11.77 -9.88 -3.36
CA CYS A 133 10.69 -9.45 -2.45
C CYS A 133 11.17 -9.23 -0.99
N ARG A 134 12.47 -8.94 -0.78
CA ARG A 134 13.13 -8.82 0.52
C ARG A 134 12.41 -7.87 1.48
N TYR A 135 12.13 -6.64 1.07
CA TYR A 135 11.55 -5.63 1.97
C TYR A 135 10.06 -5.90 2.22
N ARG A 136 9.32 -6.50 1.27
CA ARG A 136 7.95 -7.00 1.55
C ARG A 136 7.95 -8.02 2.68
N GLN A 137 8.96 -8.89 2.73
CA GLN A 137 9.12 -9.83 3.84
C GLN A 137 9.50 -9.13 5.15
N ALA A 138 10.09 -7.93 5.11
CA ALA A 138 10.48 -7.15 6.27
C ALA A 138 9.29 -6.50 7.01
N ILE A 139 8.13 -6.41 6.36
CA ILE A 139 6.87 -5.87 6.93
C ILE A 139 5.97 -7.03 7.34
N PRO A 140 5.46 -7.06 8.60
CA PRO A 140 4.46 -8.04 8.99
C PRO A 140 3.19 -7.90 8.13
N LEU A 141 2.62 -9.02 7.67
CA LEU A 141 1.35 -8.97 6.94
C LEU A 141 0.18 -8.69 7.87
N GLU A 142 0.27 -9.13 9.11
CA GLU A 142 -0.76 -9.00 10.14
C GLU A 142 -0.16 -8.38 11.41
N GLY A 143 -0.95 -7.59 12.15
CA GLY A 143 -0.63 -7.02 13.46
C GLY A 143 0.63 -6.14 13.51
N GLY A 144 0.47 -4.81 13.65
CA GLY A 144 1.61 -3.88 13.62
C GLY A 144 2.31 -3.84 12.26
N GLY A 145 1.56 -4.16 11.20
CA GLY A 145 2.04 -4.41 9.85
C GLY A 145 1.07 -3.85 8.81
N ARG A 146 0.97 -4.49 7.63
CA ARG A 146 0.11 -4.02 6.54
C ARG A 146 -1.37 -3.83 6.93
N LEU A 147 -1.94 -4.66 7.80
CA LEU A 147 -3.34 -4.50 8.26
C LEU A 147 -3.58 -3.19 9.05
N ASP A 148 -2.60 -2.74 9.82
CA ASP A 148 -2.73 -1.53 10.65
C ASP A 148 -2.77 -0.30 9.73
N LYS A 149 -1.92 -0.27 8.71
CA LYS A 149 -1.99 0.71 7.62
C LYS A 149 -3.33 0.67 6.89
N ASP A 150 -3.82 -0.52 6.52
CA ASP A 150 -5.12 -0.68 5.84
C ASP A 150 -6.28 -0.11 6.68
N THR A 151 -6.16 -0.15 8.01
CA THR A 151 -7.11 0.50 8.92
C THR A 151 -7.08 2.02 8.83
N ASN A 152 -5.91 2.62 8.62
CA ASN A 152 -5.78 4.06 8.43
C ASN A 152 -6.52 4.52 7.16
N PHE A 153 -6.57 3.69 6.13
CA PHE A 153 -7.39 3.96 4.95
C PHE A 153 -8.89 3.96 5.25
N GLY A 154 -9.38 3.02 6.07
CA GLY A 154 -10.76 3.05 6.57
C GLY A 154 -11.08 4.35 7.31
N ILE A 155 -10.16 4.80 8.18
CA ILE A 155 -10.28 6.07 8.91
C ILE A 155 -10.33 7.28 7.96
N ARG A 156 -9.43 7.33 6.97
CA ARG A 156 -9.44 8.35 5.90
C ARG A 156 -10.83 8.44 5.26
N ARG A 157 -11.44 7.33 4.84
CA ARG A 157 -12.77 7.34 4.20
C ARG A 157 -13.88 7.80 5.15
N GLY A 158 -13.74 7.53 6.44
CA GLY A 158 -14.67 7.98 7.48
C GLY A 158 -14.55 9.46 7.86
N PHE A 159 -13.36 10.06 7.70
CA PHE A 159 -13.03 11.37 8.25
C PHE A 159 -12.72 12.44 7.18
N LEU A 160 -11.80 12.14 6.26
CA LEU A 160 -11.26 13.13 5.33
C LEU A 160 -12.23 13.45 4.20
N PRO A 161 -12.24 14.72 3.74
CA PRO A 161 -13.08 15.11 2.63
C PRO A 161 -12.67 14.45 1.32
N GLN A 162 -13.64 14.20 0.44
CA GLN A 162 -13.35 13.85 -0.94
C GLN A 162 -13.25 15.11 -1.82
N GLY A 163 -12.09 15.35 -2.42
CA GLY A 163 -11.90 16.33 -3.50
C GLY A 163 -12.08 15.71 -4.90
N ASP A 164 -12.00 16.55 -5.92
CA ASP A 164 -12.18 16.17 -7.34
C ASP A 164 -10.99 15.38 -7.92
N ARG A 165 -9.79 15.58 -7.36
CA ARG A 165 -8.59 14.84 -7.76
C ARG A 165 -8.73 13.37 -7.37
N ARG A 166 -8.28 12.47 -8.24
CA ARG A 166 -8.28 11.03 -8.01
C ARG A 166 -7.10 10.36 -8.68
N TYR A 167 -6.67 9.23 -8.12
CA TYR A 167 -5.77 8.33 -8.81
C TYR A 167 -6.41 7.85 -10.11
N ILE A 168 -5.69 7.98 -11.22
CA ILE A 168 -6.06 7.42 -12.52
C ILE A 168 -4.85 6.60 -12.97
N PRO A 169 -5.01 5.28 -13.17
CA PRO A 169 -3.92 4.42 -13.60
C PRO A 169 -3.29 4.94 -14.89
N LEU A 170 -1.96 4.90 -14.96
CA LEU A 170 -1.17 5.32 -16.10
C LEU A 170 -1.31 6.81 -16.52
N GLN A 171 -2.08 7.63 -15.79
CA GLN A 171 -2.21 9.09 -15.99
C GLN A 171 -1.78 9.96 -14.79
N GLN A 172 -1.77 9.43 -13.57
CA GLN A 172 -1.04 9.99 -12.43
C GLN A 172 0.42 10.40 -12.80
N PRO A 173 0.86 11.63 -12.49
CA PRO A 173 2.26 12.01 -12.68
C PRO A 173 3.23 11.09 -11.93
N THR A 174 4.37 10.78 -12.55
CA THR A 174 5.43 9.98 -11.89
C THR A 174 6.20 10.85 -10.89
N ALA A 175 6.84 10.22 -9.91
CA ALA A 175 7.72 10.92 -8.97
C ALA A 175 8.82 11.69 -9.71
N GLN A 176 9.40 11.10 -10.76
CA GLN A 176 10.42 11.77 -11.57
C GLN A 176 9.91 13.02 -12.26
N GLN A 177 8.74 12.96 -12.92
CA GLN A 177 8.16 14.11 -13.58
C GLN A 177 7.96 15.27 -12.59
N VAL A 178 7.40 14.96 -11.42
CA VAL A 178 7.14 15.94 -10.37
C VAL A 178 8.44 16.51 -9.77
N MET A 179 9.46 15.68 -9.54
CA MET A 179 10.77 16.13 -9.07
C MET A 179 11.46 17.05 -10.09
N ILE A 180 11.45 16.69 -11.37
CA ILE A 180 12.03 17.50 -12.46
C ILE A 180 11.31 18.86 -12.53
N ASP A 181 9.99 18.86 -12.63
CA ASP A 181 9.21 20.11 -12.75
C ASP A 181 9.42 21.03 -11.54
N THR A 182 9.49 20.45 -10.34
CA THR A 182 9.65 21.22 -9.10
C THR A 182 11.06 21.79 -8.96
N ILE A 183 12.10 20.98 -9.16
CA ILE A 183 13.50 21.34 -8.91
C ILE A 183 14.06 22.18 -10.06
N SER A 184 13.64 21.95 -11.31
CA SER A 184 14.04 22.80 -12.44
C SER A 184 13.46 24.21 -12.32
N ALA A 185 12.31 24.37 -11.67
CA ALA A 185 11.65 25.66 -11.49
C ALA A 185 12.26 26.54 -10.38
N GLY A 186 13.22 26.06 -9.58
CA GLY A 186 13.96 26.88 -8.63
C GLY A 186 14.61 26.11 -7.47
N SER A 187 15.44 26.82 -6.70
CA SER A 187 16.10 26.29 -5.49
C SER A 187 15.08 25.63 -4.56
N THR A 188 15.30 24.37 -4.23
CA THR A 188 14.34 23.52 -3.50
C THR A 188 15.05 22.73 -2.42
N THR A 189 14.48 22.75 -1.20
CA THR A 189 14.85 21.84 -0.11
C THR A 189 14.07 20.54 -0.27
N VAL A 190 14.77 19.41 -0.14
CA VAL A 190 14.17 18.08 -0.26
C VAL A 190 14.10 17.43 1.12
N ILE A 191 12.95 16.89 1.48
CA ILE A 191 12.74 16.10 2.70
C ILE A 191 12.41 14.68 2.24
N LEU A 192 13.22 13.71 2.67
CA LEU A 192 13.05 12.29 2.36
C LEU A 192 12.61 11.57 3.64
N THR A 193 11.38 11.07 3.66
CA THR A 193 10.81 10.23 4.73
C THR A 193 10.47 8.82 4.26
N GLY A 194 10.39 8.58 2.95
CA GLY A 194 10.30 7.23 2.39
C GLY A 194 11.65 6.67 1.92
N SER A 195 11.61 5.58 1.15
CA SER A 195 12.80 5.02 0.49
C SER A 195 13.44 6.03 -0.44
N HIS A 196 14.77 6.06 -0.47
CA HIS A 196 15.53 7.05 -1.23
C HIS A 196 15.52 6.82 -2.75
N THR A 197 14.77 5.81 -3.20
CA THR A 197 14.75 5.32 -4.58
C THR A 197 14.38 6.41 -5.58
N ASN A 198 13.27 7.11 -5.33
CA ASN A 198 12.80 8.16 -6.24
C ASN A 198 13.86 9.24 -6.44
N PHE A 199 14.43 9.73 -5.34
CA PHE A 199 15.41 10.80 -5.40
C PHE A 199 16.77 10.35 -5.97
N ALA A 200 17.21 9.12 -5.67
CA ALA A 200 18.41 8.55 -6.27
C ALA A 200 18.29 8.42 -7.80
N ILE A 201 17.15 7.93 -8.29
CA ILE A 201 16.87 7.84 -9.72
C ILE A 201 16.90 9.23 -10.36
N PHE A 202 16.31 10.24 -9.70
CA PHE A 202 16.37 11.63 -10.15
C PHE A 202 17.83 12.13 -10.27
N LEU A 203 18.66 11.90 -9.25
CA LEU A 203 20.07 12.31 -9.26
C LEU A 203 20.88 11.61 -10.35
N MET A 204 20.65 10.31 -10.57
CA MET A 204 21.34 9.52 -11.59
C MET A 204 20.93 9.94 -13.01
N THR A 205 19.68 10.35 -13.21
CA THR A 205 19.14 10.70 -14.53
C THR A 205 19.36 12.18 -14.88
N TYR A 206 19.25 13.07 -13.89
CA TYR A 206 19.35 14.52 -14.06
C TYR A 206 20.42 15.14 -13.13
N PRO A 207 21.69 14.71 -13.21
CA PRO A 207 22.74 15.15 -12.28
C PRO A 207 23.02 16.66 -12.34
N HIS A 208 22.66 17.35 -13.43
CA HIS A 208 22.81 18.79 -13.56
C HIS A 208 21.79 19.57 -12.71
N LEU A 209 20.63 18.99 -12.38
CA LEU A 209 19.62 19.64 -11.54
C LEU A 209 19.95 19.59 -10.05
N LYS A 210 20.96 18.82 -9.65
CA LYS A 210 21.42 18.77 -8.25
C LYS A 210 21.82 20.15 -7.69
N THR A 211 22.25 21.07 -8.55
CA THR A 211 22.61 22.44 -8.15
C THR A 211 21.42 23.28 -7.70
N ASN A 212 20.20 22.85 -8.04
CA ASN A 212 18.96 23.48 -7.59
C ASN A 212 18.44 22.85 -6.29
N VAL A 213 19.13 21.86 -5.73
CA VAL A 213 18.79 21.27 -4.44
C VAL A 213 19.62 21.96 -3.37
N GLU A 214 18.98 22.75 -2.53
CA GLU A 214 19.67 23.54 -1.49
C GLU A 214 20.16 22.66 -0.35
N HIS A 215 19.30 21.77 0.12
CA HIS A 215 19.56 20.91 1.27
C HIS A 215 18.67 19.67 1.22
N ILE A 216 19.16 18.55 1.74
CA ILE A 216 18.39 17.31 1.92
C ILE A 216 18.24 17.00 3.41
N TYR A 217 17.01 16.83 3.88
CA TYR A 217 16.71 16.30 5.20
C TYR A 217 16.23 14.86 5.08
N ILE A 218 16.84 13.95 5.83
CA ILE A 218 16.59 12.51 5.70
C ILE A 218 16.07 11.99 7.03
N MET A 219 14.89 11.38 7.03
CA MET A 219 14.53 10.41 8.08
C MET A 219 15.10 9.06 7.65
N GLY A 220 15.93 8.47 8.52
CA GLY A 220 16.39 7.10 8.33
C GLY A 220 17.77 6.84 8.90
N GLY A 221 18.20 5.59 8.83
CA GLY A 221 19.48 5.12 9.38
C GLY A 221 19.50 5.03 10.90
N GLY A 222 20.53 4.37 11.43
CA GLY A 222 20.84 4.31 12.86
C GLY A 222 22.34 4.23 13.04
N VAL A 223 23.00 5.35 13.34
CA VAL A 223 24.47 5.47 13.32
C VAL A 223 25.07 4.88 14.60
N ARG A 224 24.69 5.44 15.75
CA ARG A 224 25.08 5.03 17.10
C ARG A 224 23.83 4.69 17.94
N SER A 225 22.70 4.48 17.28
CA SER A 225 21.39 4.16 17.86
C SER A 225 21.45 2.98 18.82
N LYS A 226 20.58 3.02 19.84
CA LYS A 226 20.30 1.91 20.74
C LYS A 226 18.79 1.74 20.83
N ASN A 227 18.25 0.86 20.00
CA ASN A 227 16.83 0.63 19.86
C ASN A 227 16.25 0.12 21.20
N PRO A 228 15.27 0.82 21.80
CA PRO A 228 14.66 0.41 23.06
C PRO A 228 13.50 -0.59 22.87
N THR A 229 13.06 -0.85 21.65
CA THR A 229 11.89 -1.67 21.33
C THR A 229 12.13 -3.15 21.67
N GLY A 230 11.14 -3.77 22.32
CA GLY A 230 11.23 -5.16 22.75
C GLY A 230 12.28 -5.40 23.83
N CYS A 231 12.74 -4.35 24.54
CA CYS A 231 13.58 -4.49 25.73
C CYS A 231 12.82 -5.10 26.91
N CYS A 232 13.49 -5.97 27.65
CA CYS A 232 12.91 -6.58 28.84
C CYS A 232 12.89 -5.59 30.01
N PRO A 233 11.77 -5.52 30.76
CA PRO A 233 11.72 -4.78 32.01
C PRO A 233 12.82 -5.26 32.98
N LYS A 234 13.40 -4.33 33.75
CA LYS A 234 14.50 -4.63 34.69
C LYS A 234 14.21 -5.77 35.69
N ASN A 235 12.93 -6.04 35.98
CA ASN A 235 12.50 -7.04 36.96
C ASN A 235 11.78 -8.25 36.32
N ALA A 236 11.86 -8.43 35.00
CA ALA A 236 11.20 -9.54 34.34
C ALA A 236 11.91 -10.87 34.64
N THR A 237 11.18 -11.82 35.24
CA THR A 237 11.66 -13.19 35.50
C THR A 237 11.58 -14.09 34.26
N SER A 238 10.69 -13.77 33.32
CA SER A 238 10.63 -14.40 31.99
C SER A 238 10.37 -13.32 30.93
N CYS A 239 11.40 -12.96 30.18
CA CYS A 239 11.28 -12.08 29.02
C CYS A 239 12.42 -12.39 28.04
N THR A 240 12.11 -12.42 26.75
CA THR A 240 13.13 -12.56 25.69
C THR A 240 13.21 -11.22 24.96
N PRO A 241 14.35 -10.53 25.00
CA PRO A 241 14.48 -9.27 24.28
C PRO A 241 14.40 -9.52 22.77
N GLN A 242 13.76 -8.59 22.06
CA GLN A 242 13.71 -8.59 20.59
C GLN A 242 14.80 -7.66 20.05
N GLN A 243 14.46 -6.45 19.62
CA GLN A 243 15.38 -5.47 19.03
C GLN A 243 16.22 -4.68 20.06
N CYS A 244 16.26 -5.12 21.31
CA CYS A 244 16.82 -4.34 22.40
C CYS A 244 18.33 -4.10 22.22
N GLY A 245 18.70 -2.82 22.10
CA GLY A 245 20.08 -2.38 21.90
C GLY A 245 20.60 -2.60 20.47
N ASP A 246 19.71 -2.89 19.52
CA ASP A 246 20.05 -2.92 18.09
C ASP A 246 20.23 -1.50 17.54
N HIS A 247 20.98 -1.36 16.44
CA HIS A 247 21.13 -0.06 15.79
C HIS A 247 19.92 0.26 14.90
N GLY A 248 19.34 -0.76 14.27
CA GLY A 248 18.23 -0.70 13.33
C GLY A 248 16.84 -0.93 13.94
N ASN A 249 15.80 -0.95 13.09
CA ASN A 249 14.39 -1.12 13.49
C ASN A 249 13.58 -2.08 12.58
N LEU A 250 14.22 -2.97 11.81
CA LEU A 250 13.48 -3.92 10.93
C LEU A 250 12.51 -4.83 11.71
N PHE A 251 11.24 -4.90 11.30
CA PHE A 251 10.19 -5.62 12.04
C PHE A 251 10.36 -7.14 12.07
N THR A 252 10.50 -7.80 10.92
CA THR A 252 10.58 -9.27 10.84
C THR A 252 12.01 -9.78 10.56
N SER A 253 12.92 -8.87 10.19
CA SER A 253 14.30 -9.19 9.77
C SER A 253 15.38 -8.82 10.80
N TYR A 254 15.02 -8.36 12.01
CA TYR A 254 16.04 -7.95 12.99
C TYR A 254 16.97 -9.09 13.45
N TYR A 255 16.52 -10.34 13.41
CA TYR A 255 17.36 -11.51 13.72
C TYR A 255 18.45 -11.76 12.67
N THR A 256 18.26 -11.32 11.42
CA THR A 256 19.26 -11.46 10.34
C THR A 256 20.06 -10.17 10.14
N ASN A 257 19.44 -9.01 10.38
CA ASN A 257 20.05 -7.70 10.20
C ASN A 257 19.60 -6.73 11.32
N PRO A 258 20.36 -6.66 12.44
CA PRO A 258 20.05 -5.78 13.57
C PRO A 258 20.52 -4.33 13.36
N ASN A 259 21.11 -4.00 12.21
CA ASN A 259 21.80 -2.73 12.00
C ASN A 259 21.04 -1.75 11.10
N ALA A 260 20.16 -2.27 10.24
CA ALA A 260 19.50 -1.47 9.23
C ALA A 260 18.23 -0.79 9.77
N GLU A 261 18.10 0.48 9.42
CA GLU A 261 16.83 1.18 9.56
C GLU A 261 16.00 0.92 8.30
N PHE A 262 14.67 0.89 8.48
CA PHE A 262 13.69 0.51 7.48
C PHE A 262 13.85 1.24 6.13
N ASN A 263 13.77 2.58 6.11
CA ASN A 263 13.86 3.38 4.88
C ASN A 263 15.19 3.21 4.12
N ILE A 264 16.30 2.98 4.84
CA ILE A 264 17.60 2.72 4.25
C ILE A 264 17.74 1.26 3.79
N PHE A 265 17.11 0.30 4.49
CA PHE A 265 17.11 -1.12 4.13
C PHE A 265 16.34 -1.44 2.86
N GLU A 266 15.29 -0.66 2.57
CA GLU A 266 14.48 -0.84 1.37
C GLU A 266 15.29 -0.69 0.08
N ASP A 267 16.10 0.35 -0.01
CA ASP A 267 17.06 0.54 -1.10
C ASP A 267 18.39 1.12 -0.60
N PRO A 268 19.29 0.25 -0.08
CA PRO A 268 20.60 0.67 0.41
C PRO A 268 21.45 1.31 -0.70
N PHE A 269 21.30 0.86 -1.95
CA PHE A 269 22.04 1.40 -3.08
C PHE A 269 21.60 2.83 -3.39
N SER A 270 20.29 3.08 -3.44
CA SER A 270 19.73 4.43 -3.63
C SER A 270 20.08 5.35 -2.47
N ALA A 271 19.97 4.88 -1.22
CA ALA A 271 20.42 5.65 -0.06
C ALA A 271 21.91 6.00 -0.17
N TYR A 272 22.76 5.05 -0.60
CA TYR A 272 24.17 5.33 -0.89
C TYR A 272 24.33 6.42 -1.96
N GLN A 273 23.58 6.39 -3.06
CA GLN A 273 23.64 7.43 -4.10
C GLN A 273 23.26 8.81 -3.53
N VAL A 274 22.23 8.91 -2.68
CA VAL A 274 21.81 10.17 -2.08
C VAL A 274 22.87 10.70 -1.11
N PHE A 275 23.40 9.86 -0.21
CA PHE A 275 24.41 10.26 0.77
C PHE A 275 25.70 10.77 0.11
N HIS A 276 26.08 10.21 -1.03
CA HIS A 276 27.31 10.59 -1.76
C HIS A 276 27.05 11.57 -2.91
N SER A 277 25.87 12.22 -2.95
CA SER A 277 25.48 13.18 -4.00
C SER A 277 26.31 14.48 -4.02
N GLY A 278 26.92 14.82 -2.88
CA GLY A 278 27.62 16.08 -2.63
C GLY A 278 26.70 17.26 -2.29
N ILE A 279 25.38 17.03 -2.16
CA ILE A 279 24.42 18.02 -1.67
C ILE A 279 24.53 18.09 -0.13
N PRO A 280 24.36 19.26 0.52
CA PRO A 280 24.27 19.33 1.98
C PRO A 280 23.16 18.45 2.54
N ILE A 281 23.50 17.60 3.52
CA ILE A 281 22.57 16.65 4.15
C ILE A 281 22.47 16.91 5.65
N THR A 282 21.23 16.83 6.16
CA THR A 282 20.96 16.61 7.59
C THR A 282 20.20 15.30 7.77
N LEU A 283 20.87 14.33 8.37
CA LEU A 283 20.31 13.05 8.75
C LEU A 283 19.61 13.17 10.10
N VAL A 284 18.39 12.63 10.19
CA VAL A 284 17.62 12.44 11.41
C VAL A 284 17.44 10.93 11.62
N PRO A 285 18.45 10.26 12.22
CA PRO A 285 18.45 8.82 12.38
C PRO A 285 17.72 8.36 13.64
N LEU A 286 17.63 7.04 13.80
CA LEU A 286 17.11 6.38 14.99
C LEU A 286 17.79 6.84 16.28
N ASP A 287 19.05 7.30 16.23
CA ASP A 287 19.75 7.92 17.36
C ASP A 287 18.93 9.04 18.00
N ALA A 288 18.37 9.93 17.17
CA ALA A 288 17.57 11.06 17.62
C ALA A 288 16.11 10.66 17.86
N THR A 289 15.49 9.90 16.95
CA THR A 289 14.06 9.58 17.06
C THR A 289 13.76 8.66 18.24
N ASN A 290 14.68 7.74 18.60
CA ASN A 290 14.57 6.91 19.82
C ASN A 290 14.55 7.74 21.11
N THR A 291 14.88 9.04 21.05
CA THR A 291 14.86 9.94 22.19
C THR A 291 13.57 10.76 22.30
N ILE A 292 12.62 10.56 21.37
CA ILE A 292 11.29 11.22 21.34
C ILE A 292 10.15 10.18 21.12
N PRO A 293 10.00 9.20 22.04
CA PRO A 293 8.86 8.28 22.00
C PRO A 293 7.56 9.03 22.25
N ILE A 294 6.48 8.63 21.56
CA ILE A 294 5.12 9.09 21.84
C ILE A 294 4.72 8.52 23.20
N ASN A 295 5.00 9.25 24.27
CA ASN A 295 4.67 8.84 25.63
C ASN A 295 3.21 9.11 25.98
N GLU A 296 2.76 8.54 27.10
CA GLU A 296 1.39 8.68 27.58
C GLU A 296 1.01 10.14 27.86
N GLU A 297 1.94 10.96 28.38
CA GLU A 297 1.67 12.38 28.61
C GLU A 297 1.43 13.14 27.30
N PHE A 298 2.27 12.97 26.28
CA PHE A 298 2.06 13.58 24.97
C PHE A 298 0.74 13.11 24.35
N PHE A 299 0.45 11.81 24.40
CA PHE A 299 -0.78 11.26 23.84
C PHE A 299 -2.02 11.88 24.50
N ASN A 300 -2.03 11.99 25.82
CA ASN A 300 -3.11 12.61 26.58
C ASN A 300 -3.24 14.12 26.30
N GLU A 301 -2.12 14.84 26.17
CA GLU A 301 -2.14 16.25 25.79
C GLU A 301 -2.66 16.45 24.36
N PHE A 302 -2.29 15.59 23.43
CA PHE A 302 -2.84 15.60 22.08
C PHE A 302 -4.34 15.28 22.12
N GLN A 303 -4.78 14.32 22.95
CA GLN A 303 -6.20 14.03 23.13
C GLN A 303 -7.01 15.27 23.55
N ARG A 304 -6.43 16.13 24.41
CA ARG A 304 -7.06 17.36 24.91
C ARG A 304 -7.02 18.51 23.91
N HIS A 305 -6.04 18.52 23.00
CA HIS A 305 -5.76 19.64 22.10
C HIS A 305 -5.90 19.26 20.62
N GLN A 306 -7.14 19.30 20.13
CA GLN A 306 -7.51 19.06 18.72
C GLN A 306 -8.54 20.09 18.21
N SER A 307 -8.17 21.37 18.25
CA SER A 307 -9.02 22.50 17.88
C SER A 307 -9.31 22.58 16.37
N THR A 308 -8.54 21.89 15.54
CA THR A 308 -8.63 21.89 14.08
C THR A 308 -8.96 20.50 13.53
N SER A 309 -9.51 20.42 12.32
CA SER A 309 -9.85 19.14 11.70
C SER A 309 -8.62 18.28 11.41
N GLU A 310 -7.52 18.90 10.99
CA GLU A 310 -6.25 18.22 10.77
C GLU A 310 -5.65 17.66 12.07
N ALA A 311 -5.76 18.37 13.20
CA ALA A 311 -5.32 17.86 14.51
C ALA A 311 -6.17 16.66 14.96
N GLN A 312 -7.49 16.72 14.76
CA GLN A 312 -8.39 15.60 15.03
C GLN A 312 -8.08 14.37 14.18
N TYR A 313 -7.74 14.59 12.90
CA TYR A 313 -7.35 13.51 12.00
C TYR A 313 -6.04 12.85 12.44
N CYS A 314 -5.00 13.65 12.69
CA CYS A 314 -3.71 13.17 13.21
C CYS A 314 -3.88 12.35 14.50
N PHE A 315 -4.67 12.86 15.46
CA PHE A 315 -4.88 12.14 16.71
C PHE A 315 -5.65 10.84 16.48
N ARG A 316 -6.67 10.83 15.61
CA ARG A 316 -7.44 9.60 15.32
C ARG A 316 -6.56 8.52 14.69
N ALA A 317 -5.69 8.89 13.75
CA ALA A 317 -4.75 7.95 13.15
C ALA A 317 -3.72 7.44 14.18
N LEU A 318 -3.16 8.32 15.00
CA LEU A 318 -2.25 7.95 16.09
C LEU A 318 -2.91 7.05 17.14
N LYS A 319 -4.15 7.36 17.50
CA LYS A 319 -4.96 6.57 18.42
C LYS A 319 -5.19 5.17 17.86
N MET A 320 -5.50 5.04 16.57
CA MET A 320 -5.62 3.73 15.92
C MET A 320 -4.32 2.93 16.05
N ALA A 321 -3.16 3.50 15.71
CA ALA A 321 -1.88 2.82 15.87
C ALA A 321 -1.62 2.35 17.31
N ARG A 322 -2.08 3.13 18.31
CA ARG A 322 -2.02 2.76 19.73
C ARG A 322 -3.00 1.65 20.13
N ASP A 323 -4.13 1.55 19.44
CA ASP A 323 -5.20 0.59 19.73
C ASP A 323 -4.96 -0.77 19.06
N THR A 324 -4.32 -0.77 17.89
CA THR A 324 -3.95 -1.97 17.12
C THR A 324 -2.56 -2.49 17.46
N TRP A 325 -1.77 -1.73 18.24
CA TRP A 325 -0.44 -2.13 18.66
C TRP A 325 -0.45 -3.54 19.27
N PHE A 326 0.50 -4.38 18.83
CA PHE A 326 0.51 -5.81 19.14
C PHE A 326 0.76 -6.14 20.63
N ASN A 327 1.15 -5.16 21.46
CA ASN A 327 1.39 -5.33 22.90
C ASN A 327 1.20 -4.02 23.71
N ASP A 328 1.62 -4.00 24.98
CA ASP A 328 1.46 -2.85 25.89
C ASP A 328 2.59 -1.82 25.81
N GLN A 329 3.50 -1.94 24.85
CA GLN A 329 4.72 -1.14 24.77
C GLN A 329 4.61 0.07 23.81
N PHE A 330 3.42 0.39 23.29
CA PHE A 330 3.23 1.51 22.35
C PHE A 330 3.93 2.79 22.83
N TYR A 331 3.69 3.21 24.07
CA TYR A 331 4.23 4.46 24.62
C TYR A 331 5.76 4.49 24.80
N THR A 332 6.42 3.35 24.60
CA THR A 332 7.87 3.21 24.70
C THR A 332 8.53 2.77 23.39
N SER A 333 7.73 2.44 22.37
CA SER A 333 8.19 1.78 21.14
C SER A 333 7.68 2.45 19.85
N TYR A 334 6.76 3.40 19.93
CA TYR A 334 6.34 4.25 18.81
C TYR A 334 6.92 5.66 18.99
N PHE A 335 7.56 6.21 17.95
CA PHE A 335 8.35 7.43 18.06
C PHE A 335 7.87 8.51 17.08
N MET A 336 8.22 9.77 17.34
CA MET A 336 8.11 10.81 16.32
C MET A 336 9.26 10.65 15.33
N TRP A 337 9.08 9.84 14.30
CA TRP A 337 10.03 9.68 13.20
C TRP A 337 9.90 10.87 12.24
N ASP A 338 9.08 10.75 11.20
CA ASP A 338 9.01 11.70 10.09
C ASP A 338 8.57 13.12 10.48
N SER A 339 7.66 13.21 11.45
CA SER A 339 7.21 14.49 11.97
C SER A 339 8.35 15.25 12.64
N PHE A 340 9.20 14.55 13.41
CA PHE A 340 10.39 15.17 14.01
C PHE A 340 11.40 15.60 12.94
N THR A 341 11.59 14.80 11.90
CA THR A 341 12.43 15.18 10.74
C THR A 341 11.91 16.46 10.07
N SER A 342 10.61 16.58 9.86
CA SER A 342 9.98 17.81 9.35
C SER A 342 10.19 19.00 10.28
N GLY A 343 10.08 18.79 11.60
CA GLY A 343 10.42 19.80 12.60
C GLY A 343 11.86 20.27 12.51
N VAL A 344 12.81 19.34 12.43
CA VAL A 344 14.23 19.62 12.27
C VAL A 344 14.48 20.42 10.99
N ALA A 345 13.87 20.02 9.87
CA ALA A 345 13.99 20.73 8.60
C ALA A 345 13.49 22.18 8.68
N ILE A 346 12.28 22.40 9.22
CA ILE A 346 11.68 23.73 9.38
C ILE A 346 12.53 24.62 10.29
N SER A 347 12.98 24.12 11.44
CA SER A 347 13.82 24.90 12.36
C SER A 347 15.18 25.26 11.75
N SER A 348 15.81 24.31 11.05
CA SER A 348 17.09 24.58 10.37
C SER A 348 16.94 25.58 9.22
N MET A 349 15.90 25.48 8.39
CA MET A 349 15.62 26.45 7.33
C MET A 349 15.32 27.86 7.87
N ARG A 350 14.73 27.97 9.06
CA ARG A 350 14.45 29.26 9.71
C ARG A 350 15.70 29.89 10.32
N ASN A 351 16.43 29.12 11.11
CA ASN A 351 17.47 29.66 12.00
C ASN A 351 18.88 29.49 11.44
N ASP A 352 19.14 28.43 10.68
CA ASP A 352 20.50 27.93 10.45
C ASP A 352 21.03 28.22 9.04
N LYS A 353 20.72 29.42 8.53
CA LYS A 353 21.13 29.85 7.17
C LYS A 353 22.65 29.98 6.97
N ASN A 354 23.46 29.86 8.03
CA ASN A 354 24.91 30.04 8.00
C ASN A 354 25.69 29.05 8.90
N GLY A 355 25.08 27.97 9.40
CA GLY A 355 25.74 27.04 10.32
C GLY A 355 26.04 27.61 11.72
N LYS A 356 25.53 28.82 12.03
CA LYS A 356 25.87 29.60 13.24
C LYS A 356 24.81 29.50 14.34
N PHE A 357 23.56 29.17 14.00
CA PHE A 357 22.47 29.04 14.96
C PHE A 357 22.04 27.57 14.97
N GLY A 358 21.99 26.97 16.15
CA GLY A 358 21.59 25.56 16.29
C GLY A 358 20.13 25.33 15.87
N ASN A 359 19.74 24.05 15.82
CA ASN A 359 18.34 23.66 15.60
C ASN A 359 17.55 23.73 16.91
N ASP A 360 16.30 24.19 16.91
CA ASP A 360 15.50 24.36 18.13
C ASP A 360 15.13 23.02 18.78
N PHE A 361 15.03 21.97 17.97
CA PHE A 361 14.46 20.69 18.37
C PHE A 361 15.50 19.58 18.50
N ALA A 362 16.63 19.67 17.80
CA ALA A 362 17.66 18.63 17.78
C ALA A 362 19.05 19.14 18.15
N GLN A 363 19.84 18.26 18.77
CA GLN A 363 21.30 18.40 18.83
C GLN A 363 21.89 17.86 17.54
N LEU A 364 22.75 18.65 16.89
CA LEU A 364 23.33 18.33 15.60
C LEU A 364 24.86 18.22 15.73
N GLU A 365 25.43 17.20 15.10
CA GLU A 365 26.87 16.94 15.04
C GLU A 365 27.26 16.60 13.61
N TYR A 366 28.46 16.99 13.16
CA TYR A 366 28.97 16.51 11.88
C TYR A 366 29.67 15.17 12.04
N MET A 367 29.33 14.20 11.19
CA MET A 367 29.88 12.85 11.23
C MET A 367 30.30 12.40 9.83
N ASN A 368 31.28 11.50 9.78
CA ASN A 368 31.68 10.79 8.57
C ASN A 368 30.90 9.48 8.49
N VAL A 369 29.90 9.40 7.63
CA VAL A 369 29.01 8.23 7.53
C VAL A 369 28.99 7.67 6.12
N THR A 370 28.62 6.40 5.99
CA THR A 370 28.32 5.77 4.71
C THR A 370 27.17 4.79 4.87
N VAL A 371 26.56 4.37 3.77
CA VAL A 371 25.52 3.34 3.77
C VAL A 371 26.15 2.03 3.31
N ILE A 372 26.08 0.99 4.13
CA ILE A 372 26.51 -0.35 3.74
C ILE A 372 25.48 -0.90 2.75
N THR A 373 25.92 -1.19 1.52
CA THR A 373 25.02 -1.64 0.45
C THR A 373 25.00 -3.15 0.27
N SER A 374 26.05 -3.83 0.71
CA SER A 374 26.20 -5.28 0.63
C SER A 374 27.21 -5.79 1.67
N ASN A 375 27.18 -7.09 1.95
CA ASN A 375 27.94 -7.73 3.02
C ASN A 375 29.22 -8.38 2.49
N LYS A 376 30.31 -8.26 3.23
CA LYS A 376 31.60 -8.90 2.90
C LYS A 376 31.51 -10.43 2.96
N PRO A 377 32.31 -11.16 2.16
CA PRO A 377 33.34 -10.65 1.23
C PRO A 377 32.76 -10.04 -0.06
N TYR A 378 33.40 -8.98 -0.54
CA TYR A 378 33.10 -8.38 -1.86
C TYR A 378 33.68 -9.24 -2.99
N ALA A 379 33.16 -9.06 -4.21
CA ALA A 379 33.49 -9.85 -5.40
C ALA A 379 33.08 -11.34 -5.34
N MET A 380 32.21 -11.71 -4.42
CA MET A 380 31.65 -13.06 -4.35
C MET A 380 30.29 -13.10 -5.04
N HIS A 381 30.10 -14.05 -5.94
CA HIS A 381 28.86 -14.27 -6.67
C HIS A 381 28.18 -15.53 -6.15
N ASP A 382 27.27 -15.37 -5.20
CA ASP A 382 26.55 -16.44 -4.52
C ASP A 382 25.05 -16.48 -4.88
N GLY A 383 24.64 -15.75 -5.92
CA GLY A 383 23.23 -15.64 -6.31
C GLY A 383 22.45 -14.52 -5.63
N SER A 384 22.98 -13.91 -4.56
CA SER A 384 22.19 -13.00 -3.70
C SER A 384 22.06 -11.58 -4.24
N ASN A 385 23.02 -11.12 -5.05
CA ASN A 385 23.15 -9.72 -5.41
C ASN A 385 22.79 -9.46 -6.88
N PRO A 386 21.60 -8.90 -7.18
CA PRO A 386 21.10 -8.74 -8.55
C PRO A 386 21.89 -7.71 -9.39
N LEU A 387 22.72 -6.88 -8.74
CA LEU A 387 23.57 -5.92 -9.44
C LEU A 387 24.75 -6.62 -10.16
N PHE A 388 25.09 -7.84 -9.73
CA PHE A 388 26.27 -8.58 -10.19
C PHE A 388 25.97 -10.01 -10.67
N ASP A 389 25.04 -10.70 -10.03
CA ASP A 389 24.78 -12.12 -10.27
C ASP A 389 24.27 -12.40 -11.69
N GLY A 390 24.76 -13.50 -12.29
CA GLY A 390 24.39 -13.91 -13.65
C GLY A 390 24.79 -12.93 -14.78
N ARG A 391 25.59 -11.89 -14.48
CA ARG A 391 25.85 -10.77 -15.41
C ARG A 391 27.30 -10.67 -15.87
N THR A 392 27.48 -10.42 -17.16
CA THR A 392 28.80 -10.14 -17.75
C THR A 392 29.35 -8.78 -17.31
N THR A 393 28.47 -7.78 -17.30
CA THR A 393 28.72 -6.40 -16.84
C THR A 393 27.78 -6.06 -15.69
N PRO A 394 28.29 -5.59 -14.53
CA PRO A 394 27.45 -5.17 -13.42
C PRO A 394 26.51 -4.03 -13.82
N LYS A 395 25.34 -3.96 -13.20
CA LYS A 395 24.40 -2.86 -13.41
C LYS A 395 25.00 -1.53 -12.98
N PHE A 396 24.50 -0.43 -13.56
CA PHE A 396 24.91 0.94 -13.26
C PHE A 396 26.43 1.18 -13.44
N GLY A 397 27.12 0.31 -14.19
CA GLY A 397 28.57 0.38 -14.37
C GLY A 397 29.38 0.12 -13.10
N LEU A 398 28.82 -0.59 -12.11
CA LEU A 398 29.49 -0.85 -10.84
C LEU A 398 30.75 -1.71 -10.98
N GLN A 399 31.70 -1.50 -10.08
CA GLN A 399 32.95 -2.26 -10.06
C GLN A 399 32.74 -3.65 -9.44
N LYS A 400 33.23 -4.71 -10.12
CA LYS A 400 33.09 -6.12 -9.67
C LYS A 400 33.66 -6.42 -8.30
N SER A 401 34.64 -5.63 -7.84
CA SER A 401 35.25 -5.74 -6.51
C SER A 401 34.95 -4.54 -5.61
N GLY A 402 33.96 -3.72 -5.98
CA GLY A 402 33.55 -2.54 -5.21
C GLY A 402 32.70 -2.90 -4.00
N VAL A 403 32.40 -1.89 -3.19
CA VAL A 403 31.62 -2.02 -1.93
C VAL A 403 30.18 -2.52 -2.12
N HIS A 404 29.69 -2.51 -3.35
CA HIS A 404 28.35 -2.99 -3.74
C HIS A 404 28.32 -4.47 -4.11
N SER A 405 29.46 -5.14 -4.23
CA SER A 405 29.61 -6.48 -4.85
C SER A 405 29.58 -7.66 -3.86
N GLY A 406 29.17 -7.42 -2.62
CA GLY A 406 29.03 -8.44 -1.60
C GLY A 406 27.69 -9.15 -1.63
N HIS A 407 27.45 -9.97 -0.61
CA HIS A 407 26.17 -10.64 -0.38
C HIS A 407 25.08 -9.64 -0.01
N VAL A 408 23.88 -9.78 -0.58
CA VAL A 408 22.70 -8.98 -0.22
C VAL A 408 21.70 -9.92 0.44
N GLN A 409 21.34 -9.69 1.71
CA GLN A 409 20.30 -10.48 2.40
C GLN A 409 19.08 -10.71 1.49
N THR A 410 18.71 -11.94 1.23
CA THR A 410 17.67 -12.32 0.26
C THR A 410 16.28 -12.47 0.90
N GLY A 411 16.22 -12.51 2.24
CA GLY A 411 14.97 -12.61 2.99
C GLY A 411 15.15 -12.71 4.50
N ILE A 412 14.06 -12.95 5.22
CA ILE A 412 14.03 -13.10 6.70
C ILE A 412 14.76 -14.34 7.21
N THR A 413 14.89 -15.38 6.37
CA THR A 413 15.53 -16.67 6.70
C THR A 413 16.87 -16.87 6.00
N ASP A 414 17.50 -15.79 5.54
CA ASP A 414 18.77 -15.86 4.82
C ASP A 414 19.85 -16.56 5.67
N SER A 415 20.32 -17.70 5.18
CA SER A 415 21.30 -18.53 5.89
C SER A 415 22.68 -17.89 6.00
N PHE A 416 23.04 -16.98 5.09
CA PHE A 416 24.27 -16.21 5.20
C PHE A 416 24.18 -15.22 6.36
N CYS A 417 23.03 -14.61 6.58
CA CYS A 417 22.83 -13.62 7.64
C CYS A 417 22.67 -14.24 9.03
N LEU A 418 22.21 -15.49 9.12
CA LEU A 418 22.04 -16.19 10.39
C LEU A 418 23.37 -16.67 10.97
N VAL A 419 23.58 -16.41 12.27
CA VAL A 419 24.78 -16.84 13.00
C VAL A 419 24.40 -17.93 14.00
N LYS A 420 24.93 -19.14 13.82
CA LYS A 420 24.63 -20.30 14.68
C LYS A 420 25.00 -20.01 16.14
N GLY A 421 24.01 -20.12 17.04
CA GLY A 421 24.19 -19.87 18.48
C GLY A 421 24.14 -18.40 18.89
N SER A 422 23.82 -17.48 17.97
CA SER A 422 23.59 -16.06 18.24
C SER A 422 22.11 -15.71 18.00
N ASN A 423 21.59 -14.79 18.79
CA ASN A 423 20.27 -14.18 18.56
C ASN A 423 20.35 -12.93 17.66
N LYS A 424 21.56 -12.56 17.20
CA LYS A 424 21.80 -11.44 16.30
C LYS A 424 22.50 -11.94 15.03
N GLY A 425 21.98 -11.52 13.89
CA GLY A 425 22.52 -11.83 12.58
C GLY A 425 23.74 -10.98 12.24
N ARG A 426 24.39 -11.35 11.13
CA ARG A 426 25.63 -10.70 10.64
C ARG A 426 25.44 -9.76 9.47
N CYS A 427 24.22 -9.63 8.93
CA CYS A 427 23.99 -8.73 7.81
C CYS A 427 23.94 -7.27 8.28
N GLU A 428 24.48 -6.40 7.45
CA GLU A 428 24.67 -4.96 7.66
C GLU A 428 24.17 -4.15 6.46
N ASP A 429 23.62 -4.75 5.40
CA ASP A 429 23.07 -3.97 4.30
C ASP A 429 21.94 -3.05 4.80
N GLY A 430 21.96 -1.79 4.37
CA GLY A 430 21.12 -0.72 4.93
C GLY A 430 21.66 -0.07 6.21
N TYR A 431 22.78 -0.54 6.78
CA TYR A 431 23.39 0.09 7.95
C TYR A 431 24.02 1.44 7.56
N THR A 432 23.60 2.51 8.22
CA THR A 432 24.27 3.82 8.15
C THR A 432 25.43 3.84 9.14
N LYS A 433 26.63 3.53 8.64
CA LYS A 433 27.81 3.27 9.47
C LYS A 433 28.73 4.47 9.52
N GLU A 434 29.19 4.82 10.72
CA GLU A 434 30.28 5.77 10.88
C GLU A 434 31.60 5.14 10.42
N VAL A 435 32.33 5.82 9.54
CA VAL A 435 33.56 5.31 8.93
C VAL A 435 34.62 6.40 8.82
N SER A 436 35.89 6.03 8.92
CA SER A 436 37.03 6.95 8.76
C SER A 436 37.62 6.94 7.35
N SER A 437 36.96 6.28 6.38
CA SER A 437 37.49 6.15 5.02
C SER A 437 37.33 7.46 4.24
N PRO A 438 38.16 7.68 3.19
CA PRO A 438 37.99 8.81 2.27
C PRO A 438 36.65 8.78 1.50
N GLU A 439 35.98 7.63 1.48
CA GLU A 439 34.67 7.44 0.84
C GLU A 439 33.50 7.88 1.75
N ALA A 440 33.76 8.33 2.99
CA ALA A 440 32.71 8.77 3.89
C ALA A 440 32.03 10.07 3.40
N ALA A 441 30.71 10.13 3.52
CA ALA A 441 29.96 11.36 3.40
C ALA A 441 30.06 12.15 4.72
N TYR A 442 30.64 13.36 4.66
CA TYR A 442 30.67 14.27 5.80
C TYR A 442 29.36 15.05 5.88
N ILE A 443 28.47 14.63 6.77
CA ILE A 443 27.11 15.17 6.85
C ILE A 443 26.77 15.60 8.28
N ARG A 444 25.70 16.37 8.42
CA ARG A 444 25.15 16.75 9.72
C ARG A 444 24.17 15.68 10.19
N VAL A 445 24.29 15.24 11.43
CA VAL A 445 23.49 14.16 12.02
C VAL A 445 22.83 14.65 13.30
N ALA A 446 21.52 14.45 13.41
CA ALA A 446 20.80 14.66 14.67
C ALA A 446 21.12 13.52 15.64
N THR A 447 21.58 13.86 16.83
CA THR A 447 21.98 12.88 17.85
C THR A 447 20.96 12.71 18.97
N LYS A 448 20.12 13.73 19.19
CA LYS A 448 19.12 13.74 20.26
C LYS A 448 18.06 14.82 20.07
N ALA A 449 16.81 14.52 20.44
CA ALA A 449 15.76 15.50 20.63
C ALA A 449 16.00 16.32 21.91
N LYS A 450 15.89 17.65 21.79
CA LYS A 450 16.08 18.57 22.89
C LYS A 450 14.91 18.48 23.88
N PRO A 451 15.20 18.55 25.20
CA PRO A 451 14.14 18.63 26.21
C PRO A 451 13.36 19.93 26.01
N ASN A 452 12.10 19.94 26.45
CA ASN A 452 11.33 21.17 26.53
C ASN A 452 12.03 22.17 27.46
N MET A 453 12.07 23.43 27.04
CA MET A 453 12.66 24.52 27.83
C MET A 453 11.93 24.72 29.17
N ASP A 454 10.62 24.46 29.21
CA ASP A 454 9.84 24.35 30.43
C ASP A 454 9.92 22.94 31.02
N LYS A 455 10.68 22.81 32.12
CA LYS A 455 10.89 21.54 32.84
C LYS A 455 9.63 21.00 33.52
N TYR A 456 8.59 21.82 33.69
CA TYR A 456 7.32 21.43 34.31
C TYR A 456 6.23 21.12 33.28
N SER A 457 6.49 21.33 31.99
CA SER A 457 5.54 20.99 30.93
C SER A 457 5.31 19.47 30.87
N PRO A 458 4.05 19.01 30.68
CA PRO A 458 3.77 17.60 30.40
C PRO A 458 4.39 17.13 29.07
N LEU A 459 4.69 18.08 28.17
CA LEU A 459 5.36 17.83 26.89
C LEU A 459 6.87 17.86 27.10
N ASN A 460 7.50 16.71 27.37
CA ASN A 460 8.91 16.65 27.77
C ASN A 460 9.95 16.93 26.66
N ARG A 461 9.51 17.22 25.42
CA ARG A 461 10.36 17.62 24.29
C ARG A 461 9.87 18.93 23.69
N GLU A 462 10.81 19.77 23.27
CA GLU A 462 10.46 21.07 22.67
C GLU A 462 9.64 20.88 21.38
N PHE A 463 9.98 19.83 20.60
CA PHE A 463 9.23 19.52 19.39
C PHE A 463 7.76 19.15 19.67
N PHE A 464 7.44 18.45 20.77
CA PHE A 464 6.05 18.12 21.09
C PHE A 464 5.18 19.35 21.25
N LYS A 465 5.72 20.39 21.90
CA LYS A 465 5.05 21.67 22.04
C LYS A 465 4.84 22.33 20.68
N SER A 466 5.91 22.47 19.88
CA SER A 466 5.85 23.04 18.52
C SER A 466 4.86 22.30 17.62
N PHE A 467 4.85 20.97 17.67
CA PHE A 467 3.97 20.12 16.89
C PHE A 467 2.49 20.33 17.25
N LEU A 468 2.16 20.27 18.55
CA LEU A 468 0.78 20.48 19.00
C LEU A 468 0.31 21.91 18.75
N GLU A 469 1.15 22.91 18.99
CA GLU A 469 0.84 24.30 18.68
C GLU A 469 0.55 24.46 17.18
N ALA A 470 1.46 24.01 16.31
CA ALA A 470 1.32 24.12 14.86
C ALA A 470 0.02 23.49 14.33
N LEU A 471 -0.31 22.27 14.77
CA LEU A 471 -1.54 21.61 14.34
C LEU A 471 -2.82 22.33 14.82
N ASN A 472 -2.77 22.95 16.00
CA ASN A 472 -3.93 23.61 16.63
C ASN A 472 -4.09 25.11 16.28
N LEU A 473 -3.11 25.72 15.60
CA LEU A 473 -3.22 27.08 15.08
C LEU A 473 -4.39 27.19 14.09
N ARG A 474 -5.10 28.33 14.06
CA ARG A 474 -6.23 28.51 13.12
C ARG A 474 -5.77 28.91 11.72
N GLU A 475 -4.60 29.52 11.63
CA GLU A 475 -3.95 29.89 10.40
C GLU A 475 -3.64 28.61 9.59
N ASN A 476 -3.83 28.68 8.27
CA ASN A 476 -3.65 27.53 7.37
C ASN A 476 -4.46 26.28 7.75
N SER A 477 -5.51 26.39 8.56
CA SER A 477 -6.37 25.26 8.90
C SER A 477 -7.15 24.73 7.70
N GLY A 478 -7.47 23.45 7.77
CA GLY A 478 -8.31 22.80 6.78
C GLY A 478 -9.67 23.50 6.66
N ARG A 479 -10.10 23.78 5.43
CA ARG A 479 -11.41 24.39 5.15
C ARG A 479 -12.46 23.30 5.04
N PHE A 480 -12.61 22.54 6.12
CA PHE A 480 -13.46 21.36 6.15
C PHE A 480 -14.55 21.52 7.20
N ASN A 481 -15.79 21.25 6.78
CA ASN A 481 -16.90 21.06 7.70
C ASN A 481 -17.43 19.64 7.50
N ILE A 482 -17.11 18.77 8.46
CA ILE A 482 -17.48 17.36 8.45
C ILE A 482 -19.00 17.16 8.29
N LYS A 483 -19.82 18.06 8.85
CA LYS A 483 -21.28 18.00 8.74
C LYS A 483 -21.79 18.30 7.33
N THR A 484 -21.07 19.11 6.57
CA THR A 484 -21.48 19.51 5.20
C THR A 484 -20.99 18.59 4.10
N GLN A 485 -19.96 17.78 4.38
CA GLN A 485 -19.43 16.77 3.45
C GLN A 485 -20.16 15.43 3.54
N PHE A 486 -20.76 15.17 4.70
CA PHE A 486 -21.60 14.00 4.92
C PHE A 486 -23.10 14.35 5.10
N PRO A 487 -23.72 15.23 4.27
CA PRO A 487 -25.13 15.58 4.43
C PRO A 487 -26.06 14.40 4.10
N LEU A 488 -25.53 13.44 3.32
CA LEU A 488 -26.14 12.15 2.98
C LEU A 488 -25.46 10.96 3.68
N LYS A 489 -24.52 11.15 4.64
CA LYS A 489 -24.32 10.06 5.62
C LYS A 489 -25.61 10.03 6.42
N ARG A 490 -26.57 9.24 5.95
CA ARG A 490 -27.28 8.44 6.92
C ARG A 490 -26.19 7.57 7.56
N GLU A 491 -25.80 7.91 8.79
CA GLU A 491 -25.17 6.95 9.68
C GLU A 491 -26.08 5.71 9.90
N ALA A 492 -27.32 5.76 9.40
CA ALA A 492 -28.19 4.62 9.29
C ALA A 492 -27.65 3.62 8.26
N LEU A 493 -27.31 2.44 8.76
CA LEU A 493 -27.20 1.22 7.97
C LEU A 493 -28.53 0.99 7.26
N TYR A 494 -28.46 0.65 5.98
CA TYR A 494 -29.62 0.23 5.21
C TYR A 494 -29.81 -1.27 5.37
N ASN A 495 -30.79 -1.64 6.18
CA ASN A 495 -31.21 -3.02 6.34
C ASN A 495 -32.59 -3.18 5.69
N PRO A 496 -32.75 -4.12 4.75
CA PRO A 496 -34.06 -4.42 4.17
C PRO A 496 -34.98 -5.00 5.24
N ASP A 497 -36.24 -4.56 5.26
CA ASP A 497 -37.31 -5.24 6.01
C ASP A 497 -37.95 -6.26 5.07
N PHE A 498 -37.34 -7.46 5.00
CA PHE A 498 -37.95 -8.56 4.27
C PHE A 498 -39.24 -8.95 5.01
N ILE A 499 -40.40 -8.68 4.40
CA ILE A 499 -41.71 -9.02 4.98
C ILE A 499 -41.68 -10.51 5.34
N LYS A 500 -42.05 -10.86 6.59
CA LYS A 500 -42.08 -12.25 7.12
C LYS A 500 -42.82 -13.30 6.28
N ASN A 501 -43.49 -12.89 5.20
CA ASN A 501 -44.24 -13.75 4.29
C ASN A 501 -43.64 -13.83 2.86
N GLN A 502 -42.48 -13.24 2.61
CA GLN A 502 -41.81 -13.32 1.32
C GLN A 502 -41.06 -14.64 1.21
N LYS A 503 -41.21 -15.34 0.09
CA LYS A 503 -40.52 -16.61 -0.14
C LYS A 503 -39.03 -16.30 -0.34
N VAL A 504 -38.18 -16.77 0.55
CA VAL A 504 -36.73 -16.60 0.44
C VAL A 504 -36.16 -17.73 -0.43
N GLY A 505 -35.21 -17.38 -1.30
CA GLY A 505 -34.48 -18.31 -2.15
C GLY A 505 -33.49 -19.15 -1.35
N ARG A 506 -32.59 -19.84 -2.07
CA ARG A 506 -31.56 -20.64 -1.41
C ARG A 506 -30.55 -19.74 -0.68
N PRO A 507 -30.09 -20.09 0.54
CA PRO A 507 -29.00 -19.40 1.22
C PRO A 507 -27.69 -19.51 0.43
N VAL A 508 -27.05 -18.39 0.15
CA VAL A 508 -25.78 -18.31 -0.58
C VAL A 508 -24.72 -17.58 0.24
N ILE A 509 -23.49 -18.11 0.22
CA ILE A 509 -22.27 -17.38 0.61
C ILE A 509 -21.39 -17.23 -0.62
N ILE A 510 -20.84 -16.04 -0.86
CA ILE A 510 -19.78 -15.83 -1.85
C ILE A 510 -18.43 -15.72 -1.13
N ASP A 511 -17.42 -16.43 -1.63
CA ASP A 511 -16.03 -16.39 -1.20
C ASP A 511 -15.17 -15.86 -2.36
N MET A 512 -14.71 -14.62 -2.24
CA MET A 512 -14.13 -13.85 -3.33
C MET A 512 -12.76 -13.31 -2.96
N ASP A 513 -11.92 -12.99 -3.95
CA ASP A 513 -10.62 -12.35 -3.72
C ASP A 513 -10.55 -10.89 -4.17
N MET A 514 -11.73 -10.31 -4.44
CA MET A 514 -11.96 -8.90 -4.73
C MET A 514 -11.27 -8.44 -6.02
N SER A 515 -11.23 -9.33 -7.02
CA SER A 515 -10.92 -8.95 -8.40
C SER A 515 -11.98 -7.98 -8.96
N PRO A 516 -11.70 -7.27 -10.08
CA PRO A 516 -12.74 -6.54 -10.80
C PRO A 516 -13.94 -7.41 -11.22
N GLY A 517 -13.73 -8.68 -11.54
CA GLY A 517 -14.77 -9.64 -11.91
C GLY A 517 -15.65 -10.02 -10.72
N ASP A 518 -15.06 -10.11 -9.53
CA ASP A 518 -15.80 -10.39 -8.30
C ASP A 518 -16.74 -9.26 -7.91
N PHE A 519 -16.31 -8.00 -8.05
CA PHE A 519 -17.21 -6.87 -7.75
C PHE A 519 -18.43 -6.85 -8.67
N VAL A 520 -18.26 -7.22 -9.94
CA VAL A 520 -19.37 -7.35 -10.90
C VAL A 520 -20.25 -8.53 -10.54
N SER A 521 -19.65 -9.64 -10.13
CA SER A 521 -20.35 -10.84 -9.65
C SER A 521 -21.18 -10.54 -8.41
N LEU A 522 -20.62 -9.79 -7.45
CA LEU A 522 -21.32 -9.35 -6.24
C LEU A 522 -22.52 -8.46 -6.59
N ILE A 523 -22.34 -7.44 -7.44
CA ILE A 523 -23.45 -6.59 -7.90
C ILE A 523 -24.52 -7.44 -8.59
N TYR A 524 -24.13 -8.38 -9.44
CA TYR A 524 -25.07 -9.28 -10.11
C TYR A 524 -25.87 -10.14 -9.13
N LEU A 525 -25.23 -10.69 -8.09
CA LEU A 525 -25.90 -11.46 -7.04
C LEU A 525 -26.84 -10.58 -6.20
N LEU A 526 -26.43 -9.36 -5.86
CA LEU A 526 -27.26 -8.42 -5.10
C LEU A 526 -28.49 -7.94 -5.88
N LYS A 527 -28.44 -7.97 -7.22
CA LYS A 527 -29.59 -7.67 -8.10
C LYS A 527 -30.46 -8.88 -8.42
N ALA A 528 -30.02 -10.09 -8.07
CA ALA A 528 -30.86 -11.26 -8.24
C ALA A 528 -32.06 -11.18 -7.28
N PRO A 529 -33.27 -11.60 -7.70
CA PRO A 529 -34.42 -11.59 -6.81
C PRO A 529 -34.18 -12.44 -5.57
N ILE A 530 -34.59 -11.95 -4.40
CA ILE A 530 -34.40 -12.66 -3.13
C ILE A 530 -35.11 -14.02 -3.11
N GLU A 531 -36.18 -14.18 -3.90
CA GLU A 531 -36.91 -15.43 -4.08
C GLU A 531 -36.07 -16.51 -4.80
N VAL A 532 -34.99 -16.12 -5.46
CA VAL A 532 -34.07 -17.02 -6.19
C VAL A 532 -32.84 -17.32 -5.33
N ILE A 533 -32.16 -16.29 -4.83
CA ILE A 533 -31.01 -16.43 -3.94
C ILE A 533 -31.11 -15.46 -2.77
N ASP A 534 -30.69 -15.93 -1.61
CA ASP A 534 -30.52 -15.09 -0.42
C ASP A 534 -29.04 -15.05 -0.05
N LEU A 535 -28.37 -13.96 -0.44
CA LEU A 535 -26.96 -13.75 -0.10
C LEU A 535 -26.84 -13.47 1.41
N LYS A 536 -26.39 -14.47 2.16
CA LYS A 536 -26.27 -14.46 3.62
C LYS A 536 -24.93 -13.89 4.11
N GLY A 537 -23.90 -13.92 3.29
CA GLY A 537 -22.56 -13.48 3.70
C GLY A 537 -21.54 -13.45 2.58
N ILE A 538 -20.48 -12.69 2.82
CA ILE A 538 -19.33 -12.55 1.93
C ILE A 538 -18.08 -12.93 2.71
N LEU A 539 -17.30 -13.86 2.18
CA LEU A 539 -15.97 -14.21 2.67
C LEU A 539 -14.95 -13.63 1.70
N VAL A 540 -13.85 -13.12 2.23
CA VAL A 540 -12.78 -12.48 1.43
C VAL A 540 -11.48 -13.25 1.61
N SER A 541 -10.90 -13.76 0.53
CA SER A 541 -9.59 -14.42 0.54
C SER A 541 -8.48 -13.38 0.55
N GLY A 542 -7.78 -13.23 1.69
CA GLY A 542 -6.70 -12.26 1.84
C GLY A 542 -5.40 -12.64 1.12
N ASN A 543 -5.31 -13.86 0.60
CA ASN A 543 -4.21 -14.40 -0.20
C ASN A 543 -4.53 -14.49 -1.71
N GLY A 544 -5.60 -13.84 -2.16
CA GLY A 544 -6.00 -13.82 -3.58
C GLY A 544 -5.58 -12.54 -4.32
N TRP A 545 -6.40 -12.09 -5.27
CA TRP A 545 -6.08 -11.03 -6.22
C TRP A 545 -5.84 -9.64 -5.61
N ALA A 546 -6.60 -9.25 -4.60
CA ALA A 546 -6.53 -7.90 -4.02
C ALA A 546 -6.15 -7.86 -2.55
N HIS A 547 -5.68 -6.70 -2.09
CA HIS A 547 -5.40 -6.46 -0.67
C HIS A 547 -6.68 -6.41 0.16
N VAL A 548 -6.60 -6.84 1.42
CA VAL A 548 -7.74 -6.87 2.35
C VAL A 548 -8.36 -5.49 2.63
N ALA A 549 -7.60 -4.40 2.47
CA ALA A 549 -8.14 -3.02 2.46
C ALA A 549 -9.31 -2.83 1.48
N SER A 550 -9.37 -3.61 0.40
CA SER A 550 -10.42 -3.51 -0.62
C SER A 550 -11.81 -3.90 -0.10
N ILE A 551 -11.91 -4.45 1.11
CA ILE A 551 -13.19 -4.68 1.81
C ILE A 551 -13.99 -3.38 1.93
N ASP A 552 -13.35 -2.21 2.00
CA ASP A 552 -14.05 -0.92 1.99
C ASP A 552 -14.90 -0.71 0.71
N ILE A 553 -14.47 -1.26 -0.42
CA ILE A 553 -15.23 -1.22 -1.68
C ILE A 553 -16.45 -2.16 -1.60
N VAL A 554 -16.30 -3.32 -0.96
CA VAL A 554 -17.43 -4.24 -0.69
C VAL A 554 -18.48 -3.53 0.14
N TYR A 555 -18.07 -2.83 1.21
CA TYR A 555 -19.00 -2.07 2.05
C TYR A 555 -19.72 -0.96 1.29
N ASP A 556 -19.04 -0.25 0.39
CA ASP A 556 -19.70 0.77 -0.43
C ASP A 556 -20.71 0.18 -1.41
N ILE A 557 -20.40 -0.97 -2.02
CA ILE A 557 -21.34 -1.66 -2.91
C ILE A 557 -22.55 -2.12 -2.11
N LEU A 558 -22.36 -2.75 -0.95
CA LEU A 558 -23.47 -3.15 -0.07
C LEU A 558 -24.33 -1.94 0.33
N HIS A 559 -23.69 -0.83 0.67
CA HIS A 559 -24.41 0.40 1.03
C HIS A 559 -25.18 0.99 -0.15
N MET A 560 -24.59 1.01 -1.35
CA MET A 560 -25.26 1.42 -2.60
C MET A 560 -26.48 0.54 -2.89
N MET A 561 -26.37 -0.76 -2.61
CA MET A 561 -27.43 -1.75 -2.83
C MET A 561 -28.44 -1.84 -1.67
N GLY A 562 -28.26 -1.05 -0.60
CA GLY A 562 -29.15 -1.09 0.56
C GLY A 562 -29.11 -2.41 1.35
N ARG A 563 -27.96 -3.10 1.33
CA ARG A 563 -27.72 -4.42 1.92
C ARG A 563 -26.62 -4.40 2.98
N ASP A 564 -26.64 -3.40 3.86
CA ASP A 564 -25.68 -3.29 4.96
C ASP A 564 -25.84 -4.44 5.99
N ASP A 565 -26.93 -5.21 5.91
CA ASP A 565 -27.22 -6.40 6.70
C ASP A 565 -26.24 -7.56 6.46
N ILE A 566 -25.61 -7.61 5.28
CA ILE A 566 -24.75 -8.74 4.90
C ILE A 566 -23.41 -8.68 5.64
N PRO A 567 -23.04 -9.70 6.45
CA PRO A 567 -21.74 -9.78 7.09
C PRO A 567 -20.62 -10.05 6.07
N VAL A 568 -19.47 -9.41 6.28
CA VAL A 568 -18.27 -9.58 5.45
C VAL A 568 -17.15 -10.09 6.35
N GLY A 569 -16.56 -11.23 5.99
CA GLY A 569 -15.53 -11.91 6.79
C GLY A 569 -14.16 -11.90 6.11
N ARG A 570 -13.13 -11.43 6.81
CA ARG A 570 -11.74 -11.44 6.38
C ARG A 570 -11.14 -12.85 6.54
N GLY A 571 -10.69 -13.43 5.45
CA GLY A 571 -9.93 -14.68 5.42
C GLY A 571 -8.45 -14.49 5.76
N ASN A 572 -7.72 -15.59 5.77
CA ASN A 572 -6.27 -15.54 5.99
C ASN A 572 -5.57 -14.82 4.84
N THR A 573 -4.49 -14.12 5.17
CA THR A 573 -3.60 -13.48 4.18
C THR A 573 -2.56 -14.44 3.60
N THR A 574 -2.52 -15.70 4.07
CA THR A 574 -1.60 -16.74 3.59
C THR A 574 -2.34 -17.99 3.13
N ALA A 575 -1.72 -18.72 2.20
CA ALA A 575 -2.19 -20.03 1.76
C ALA A 575 -2.18 -21.05 2.90
N LEU A 576 -3.03 -22.06 2.78
CA LEU A 576 -3.21 -23.14 3.75
C LEU A 576 -1.87 -23.82 4.07
N GLY A 577 -1.59 -23.99 5.37
CA GLY A 577 -0.35 -24.61 5.85
C GLY A 577 0.91 -23.75 5.69
N THR A 578 0.79 -22.51 5.21
CA THR A 578 1.94 -21.62 5.01
C THR A 578 1.94 -20.49 6.05
N PRO A 579 3.00 -20.38 6.89
CA PRO A 579 3.03 -19.39 7.97
C PRO A 579 3.37 -17.96 7.50
N THR A 580 3.90 -17.80 6.28
CA THR A 580 4.30 -16.51 5.70
C THR A 580 3.97 -16.46 4.22
N LEU A 581 3.61 -15.29 3.69
CA LEU A 581 3.47 -15.11 2.24
C LEU A 581 4.89 -15.10 1.64
N GLY A 582 5.28 -16.22 1.03
CA GLY A 582 6.56 -16.32 0.34
C GLY A 582 6.63 -15.40 -0.89
N CYS A 583 7.83 -15.05 -1.34
CA CYS A 583 8.05 -14.21 -2.53
C CYS A 583 7.33 -14.77 -3.78
N ASN A 584 7.26 -16.09 -3.88
CA ASN A 584 6.60 -16.78 -4.99
C ASN A 584 5.10 -16.48 -5.07
N TYR A 585 4.42 -16.21 -3.95
CA TYR A 585 3.00 -15.84 -3.94
C TYR A 585 2.80 -14.39 -4.37
N ALA A 586 3.66 -13.49 -3.88
CA ALA A 586 3.58 -12.07 -4.22
C ALA A 586 3.81 -11.80 -5.72
N SER A 587 4.69 -12.55 -6.38
CA SER A 587 4.99 -12.38 -7.81
C SER A 587 3.96 -13.01 -8.75
N ILE A 588 3.00 -13.80 -8.23
CA ILE A 588 1.95 -14.41 -9.05
C ILE A 588 0.95 -13.35 -9.51
N ILE A 589 0.54 -12.41 -8.66
CA ILE A 589 -0.42 -11.38 -9.05
C ILE A 589 0.29 -10.20 -9.73
N PRO A 590 -0.24 -9.67 -10.86
CA PRO A 590 0.34 -8.50 -11.53
C PRO A 590 0.52 -7.31 -10.60
N GLN A 591 1.76 -6.82 -10.54
CA GLN A 591 2.15 -5.71 -9.67
C GLN A 591 2.24 -4.39 -10.46
N GLY A 592 1.91 -3.29 -9.81
CA GLY A 592 2.04 -1.90 -10.25
C GLY A 592 3.00 -1.11 -9.34
N SER A 593 2.92 0.23 -9.34
CA SER A 593 3.65 1.09 -8.39
C SER A 593 3.29 0.75 -6.93
N GLY A 594 3.95 -0.26 -6.34
CA GLY A 594 3.87 -0.59 -4.91
C GLY A 594 2.91 -1.69 -4.49
N GLY A 595 1.89 -1.99 -5.28
CA GLY A 595 0.88 -3.01 -4.97
C GLY A 595 0.37 -3.72 -6.21
N PHE A 596 -0.78 -4.37 -6.10
CA PHE A 596 -1.43 -5.01 -7.24
C PHE A 596 -2.04 -3.96 -8.19
N ILE A 597 -1.61 -3.94 -9.45
CA ILE A 597 -1.96 -2.88 -10.41
C ILE A 597 -3.48 -2.73 -10.63
N ASP A 598 -4.20 -3.84 -10.57
CA ASP A 598 -5.65 -3.87 -10.75
C ASP A 598 -6.38 -3.40 -9.49
N SER A 599 -5.84 -3.68 -8.30
CA SER A 599 -6.35 -3.13 -7.04
C SER A 599 -6.20 -1.60 -7.02
N ASP A 600 -5.04 -1.09 -7.44
CA ASP A 600 -4.81 0.35 -7.58
C ASP A 600 -5.82 1.01 -8.53
N THR A 601 -6.14 0.33 -9.63
CA THR A 601 -7.17 0.75 -10.60
C THR A 601 -8.56 0.83 -9.95
N LEU A 602 -8.93 -0.18 -9.17
CA LEU A 602 -10.19 -0.21 -8.44
C LEU A 602 -10.29 0.89 -7.39
N TYR A 603 -9.21 1.22 -6.67
CA TYR A 603 -9.20 2.32 -5.71
C TYR A 603 -9.45 3.68 -6.37
N GLY A 604 -8.91 3.89 -7.57
CA GLY A 604 -9.22 5.08 -8.39
C GLY A 604 -10.71 5.17 -8.72
N LEU A 605 -11.32 4.06 -9.13
CA LEU A 605 -12.74 4.00 -9.51
C LEU A 605 -13.69 4.06 -8.32
N ALA A 606 -13.30 3.53 -7.16
CA ALA A 606 -14.10 3.46 -5.93
C ALA A 606 -14.57 4.84 -5.43
N ARG A 607 -13.93 5.94 -5.86
CA ARG A 607 -14.41 7.30 -5.62
C ARG A 607 -15.77 7.61 -6.27
N SER A 608 -16.25 6.75 -7.17
CA SER A 608 -17.56 6.84 -7.82
C SER A 608 -18.68 6.16 -7.02
N LEU A 609 -18.33 5.41 -5.96
CA LEU A 609 -19.28 4.73 -5.08
C LEU A 609 -19.67 5.64 -3.90
N PRO A 610 -20.87 5.45 -3.31
CA PRO A 610 -21.20 6.09 -2.04
C PRO A 610 -20.27 5.59 -0.93
N ARG A 611 -20.01 6.42 0.08
CA ARG A 611 -19.21 6.01 1.23
C ARG A 611 -20.10 5.33 2.27
N SER A 612 -19.93 4.03 2.49
CA SER A 612 -20.62 3.28 3.55
C SER A 612 -20.36 3.88 4.95
N PRO A 613 -21.19 3.67 5.97
CA PRO A 613 -20.78 3.89 7.36
C PRO A 613 -19.86 2.77 7.90
N ARG A 614 -19.88 1.58 7.28
CA ARG A 614 -19.00 0.45 7.62
C ARG A 614 -17.59 0.69 7.09
N ARG A 615 -16.58 0.21 7.82
CA ARG A 615 -15.16 0.37 7.48
C ARG A 615 -14.37 -0.87 7.84
N TYR A 616 -13.35 -1.14 7.04
CA TYR A 616 -12.31 -2.06 7.44
C TYR A 616 -11.61 -1.52 8.70
N THR A 617 -11.55 -2.35 9.73
CA THR A 617 -10.73 -2.08 10.92
C THR A 617 -10.00 -3.34 11.34
N ALA A 618 -8.69 -3.22 11.59
CA ALA A 618 -7.88 -4.34 12.05
C ALA A 618 -8.41 -4.93 13.35
N GLU A 619 -8.07 -6.19 13.61
CA GLU A 619 -8.39 -6.83 14.87
C GLU A 619 -7.78 -6.04 16.04
N ASN A 620 -8.64 -5.65 16.98
CA ASN A 620 -8.17 -5.13 18.27
C ASN A 620 -7.23 -6.17 18.90
N SER A 621 -6.24 -5.75 19.69
CA SER A 621 -5.36 -6.66 20.43
C SER A 621 -6.10 -7.35 21.60
N VAL A 622 -7.19 -8.07 21.34
CA VAL A 622 -8.07 -8.68 22.37
C VAL A 622 -7.30 -9.71 23.22
N LYS A 623 -6.27 -10.34 22.64
CA LYS A 623 -5.39 -11.31 23.30
C LYS A 623 -4.66 -10.76 24.54
N HIS A 624 -4.52 -9.43 24.67
CA HIS A 624 -3.84 -8.77 25.80
C HIS A 624 -4.80 -8.06 26.78
N GLY A 625 -6.10 -8.34 26.71
CA GLY A 625 -7.08 -7.91 27.70
C GLY A 625 -7.76 -6.57 27.37
N ALA A 626 -9.07 -6.68 27.07
CA ALA A 626 -10.09 -5.63 26.94
C ALA A 626 -9.98 -4.69 25.72
N PRO A 627 -11.11 -4.14 25.20
CA PRO A 627 -11.12 -3.34 23.99
C PRO A 627 -10.41 -2.02 24.26
N ARG A 628 -9.34 -1.77 23.52
CA ARG A 628 -8.54 -0.55 23.64
C ARG A 628 -9.09 0.62 22.80
N SER A 629 -10.31 0.45 22.27
CA SER A 629 -11.23 1.47 21.75
C SER A 629 -10.79 2.17 20.47
N THR A 630 -10.79 1.46 19.33
CA THR A 630 -11.42 2.08 18.16
C THR A 630 -12.86 2.41 18.57
N ASP A 631 -13.40 3.58 18.21
CA ASP A 631 -14.63 4.17 18.81
C ASP A 631 -15.87 3.23 18.83
N TYR A 632 -15.79 2.09 18.14
CA TYR A 632 -16.80 1.05 17.99
C TYR A 632 -16.12 -0.33 17.92
N PRO A 633 -15.69 -0.95 19.04
CA PRO A 633 -14.95 -2.22 19.05
C PRO A 633 -15.74 -3.41 18.48
N GLU A 634 -17.07 -3.33 18.45
CA GLU A 634 -17.98 -4.23 17.73
C GLU A 634 -17.80 -4.18 16.21
N LEU A 635 -17.18 -3.13 15.67
CA LEU A 635 -16.91 -2.95 14.24
C LEU A 635 -15.54 -3.48 13.82
N ARG A 636 -14.83 -4.25 14.67
CA ARG A 636 -13.64 -4.99 14.20
C ARG A 636 -14.00 -5.79 12.97
N GLN A 637 -13.09 -5.89 11.99
CA GLN A 637 -13.35 -6.71 10.82
C GLN A 637 -13.60 -8.18 11.27
N PRO A 638 -14.79 -8.75 11.05
CA PRO A 638 -15.06 -10.14 11.40
C PRO A 638 -14.16 -11.08 10.60
N LEU A 639 -13.78 -12.22 11.18
CA LEU A 639 -13.07 -13.26 10.45
C LEU A 639 -14.02 -14.05 9.56
N ALA A 640 -13.54 -14.56 8.44
CA ALA A 640 -14.32 -15.41 7.53
C ALA A 640 -14.95 -16.61 8.26
N PHE A 641 -14.20 -17.24 9.16
CA PHE A 641 -14.71 -18.35 9.96
C PHE A 641 -15.79 -17.93 10.98
N GLU A 642 -15.71 -16.71 11.54
CA GLU A 642 -16.72 -16.18 12.46
C GLU A 642 -18.03 -15.89 11.73
N VAL A 643 -17.94 -15.31 10.53
CA VAL A 643 -19.09 -15.07 9.66
C VAL A 643 -19.75 -16.40 9.27
N TRP A 644 -18.95 -17.41 8.90
CA TRP A 644 -19.44 -18.77 8.64
C TRP A 644 -20.22 -19.34 9.84
N GLN A 645 -19.64 -19.31 11.05
CA GLN A 645 -20.33 -19.83 12.24
C GLN A 645 -21.63 -19.07 12.53
N SER A 646 -21.60 -17.74 12.45
CA SER A 646 -22.77 -16.90 12.70
C SER A 646 -23.90 -17.17 11.71
N ILE A 647 -23.60 -17.36 10.42
CA ILE A 647 -24.61 -17.71 9.42
C ILE A 647 -25.16 -19.11 9.70
N LYS A 648 -24.29 -20.10 9.95
CA LYS A 648 -24.70 -21.47 10.25
C LYS A 648 -25.63 -21.55 11.46
N GLU A 649 -25.37 -20.76 12.51
CA GLU A 649 -26.21 -20.71 13.72
C GLU A 649 -27.59 -20.11 13.49
N GLN A 650 -27.76 -19.30 12.45
CA GLN A 650 -29.02 -18.65 12.09
C GLN A 650 -29.88 -19.47 11.13
N LEU A 651 -29.36 -20.56 10.58
CA LEU A 651 -30.09 -21.42 9.65
C LEU A 651 -31.06 -22.35 10.37
N ASP A 652 -32.20 -22.59 9.74
CA ASP A 652 -33.10 -23.65 10.18
C ASP A 652 -32.48 -25.03 9.94
N GLN A 653 -32.87 -26.04 10.73
CA GLN A 653 -32.28 -27.40 10.67
C GLN A 653 -32.36 -28.07 9.28
N SER A 654 -33.34 -27.68 8.46
CA SER A 654 -33.51 -28.20 7.09
C SER A 654 -32.77 -27.39 6.03
N GLU A 655 -32.33 -26.18 6.34
CA GLU A 655 -31.65 -25.32 5.38
C GLU A 655 -30.20 -25.77 5.14
N LYS A 656 -29.73 -25.52 3.93
CA LYS A 656 -28.37 -25.79 3.49
C LYS A 656 -27.81 -24.56 2.79
N ILE A 657 -26.49 -24.44 2.78
CA ILE A 657 -25.78 -23.30 2.20
C ILE A 657 -25.19 -23.70 0.86
N THR A 658 -25.45 -22.91 -0.18
CA THR A 658 -24.66 -22.96 -1.42
C THR A 658 -23.49 -21.99 -1.31
N ILE A 659 -22.28 -22.42 -1.67
CA ILE A 659 -21.09 -21.56 -1.66
C ILE A 659 -20.64 -21.29 -3.10
N LEU A 660 -20.42 -20.03 -3.46
CA LEU A 660 -19.75 -19.64 -4.69
C LEU A 660 -18.34 -19.14 -4.36
N THR A 661 -17.31 -19.82 -4.85
CA THR A 661 -15.93 -19.38 -4.70
C THR A 661 -15.41 -18.81 -6.01
N SER A 662 -14.83 -17.62 -5.96
CA SER A 662 -14.21 -16.94 -7.11
C SER A 662 -12.77 -16.49 -6.87
N GLY A 663 -12.23 -16.78 -5.68
CA GLY A 663 -10.81 -16.66 -5.35
C GLY A 663 -10.17 -18.01 -4.97
N PRO A 664 -8.99 -17.98 -4.33
CA PRO A 664 -8.35 -19.18 -3.77
C PRO A 664 -9.27 -19.87 -2.75
N LEU A 665 -9.21 -21.21 -2.73
CA LEU A 665 -10.12 -22.05 -1.92
C LEU A 665 -9.76 -22.10 -0.42
N THR A 666 -8.91 -21.20 0.05
CA THR A 666 -8.32 -21.17 1.39
C THR A 666 -9.37 -21.07 2.49
N ASN A 667 -10.33 -20.16 2.35
CA ASN A 667 -11.40 -19.97 3.34
C ASN A 667 -12.29 -21.21 3.43
N LEU A 668 -12.75 -21.73 2.28
CA LEU A 668 -13.56 -22.94 2.24
C LEU A 668 -12.82 -24.16 2.82
N ALA A 669 -11.53 -24.33 2.50
CA ALA A 669 -10.71 -25.39 3.08
C ALA A 669 -10.58 -25.23 4.60
N ASN A 670 -10.31 -24.02 5.09
CA ASN A 670 -10.27 -23.74 6.53
C ASN A 670 -11.60 -24.06 7.21
N ILE A 671 -12.73 -23.73 6.60
CA ILE A 671 -14.07 -24.07 7.13
C ILE A 671 -14.23 -25.58 7.24
N VAL A 672 -13.99 -26.32 6.16
CA VAL A 672 -14.16 -27.78 6.12
C VAL A 672 -13.23 -28.50 7.08
N LEU A 673 -11.99 -28.03 7.22
CA LEU A 673 -11.01 -28.62 8.14
C LEU A 673 -11.30 -28.29 9.61
N SER A 674 -11.87 -27.12 9.90
CA SER A 674 -12.09 -26.65 11.28
C SER A 674 -13.47 -27.02 11.83
N ASP A 675 -14.48 -27.16 10.97
CA ASP A 675 -15.86 -27.45 11.34
C ASP A 675 -16.31 -28.81 10.79
N ARG A 676 -16.36 -29.81 11.68
CA ARG A 676 -16.71 -31.20 11.32
C ARG A 676 -18.10 -31.35 10.72
N ASN A 677 -19.00 -30.39 10.93
CA ASN A 677 -20.35 -30.41 10.40
C ASN A 677 -20.48 -29.60 9.10
N ALA A 678 -19.42 -28.93 8.62
CA ALA A 678 -19.51 -28.08 7.43
C ALA A 678 -20.02 -28.86 6.21
N SER A 679 -19.48 -30.04 5.94
CA SER A 679 -19.89 -30.86 4.79
C SER A 679 -21.34 -31.33 4.82
N SER A 680 -21.99 -31.35 5.99
CA SER A 680 -23.42 -31.69 6.07
C SER A 680 -24.32 -30.46 5.95
N VAL A 681 -23.78 -29.25 6.11
CA VAL A 681 -24.50 -27.97 5.97
C VAL A 681 -24.34 -27.39 4.57
N ILE A 682 -23.20 -27.60 3.92
CA ILE A 682 -22.95 -27.17 2.54
C ILE A 682 -23.73 -28.07 1.58
N GLU A 683 -24.63 -27.49 0.80
CA GLU A 683 -25.40 -28.19 -0.23
C GLU A 683 -24.53 -28.47 -1.47
N GLU A 684 -23.95 -27.41 -2.03
CA GLU A 684 -23.17 -27.43 -3.26
C GLU A 684 -22.14 -26.29 -3.20
N ALA A 685 -20.94 -26.53 -3.74
CA ALA A 685 -19.91 -25.53 -3.94
C ALA A 685 -19.67 -25.28 -5.44
N PHE A 686 -19.90 -24.04 -5.88
CA PHE A 686 -19.56 -23.56 -7.21
C PHE A 686 -18.15 -23.00 -7.17
N VAL A 687 -17.20 -23.63 -7.87
CA VAL A 687 -15.80 -23.19 -7.91
C VAL A 687 -15.51 -22.54 -9.25
N VAL A 688 -15.29 -21.23 -9.25
CA VAL A 688 -14.83 -20.47 -10.41
C VAL A 688 -13.31 -20.48 -10.43
N GLY A 689 -12.76 -21.25 -11.35
CA GLY A 689 -11.32 -21.41 -11.47
C GLY A 689 -10.96 -22.78 -12.02
N GLY A 690 -9.67 -23.05 -12.06
CA GLY A 690 -9.14 -24.31 -12.53
C GLY A 690 -9.04 -24.44 -14.05
N HIS A 691 -8.01 -25.17 -14.46
CA HIS A 691 -7.79 -25.56 -15.83
C HIS A 691 -7.47 -27.05 -15.86
N ILE A 692 -8.39 -27.85 -16.39
CA ILE A 692 -8.22 -29.30 -16.55
C ILE A 692 -7.33 -29.53 -17.75
N ARG A 693 -6.12 -30.05 -17.51
CA ARG A 693 -5.18 -30.39 -18.58
C ARG A 693 -5.80 -31.43 -19.51
N ASP A 694 -5.87 -31.09 -20.79
CA ASP A 694 -6.38 -31.95 -21.85
C ASP A 694 -5.28 -32.33 -22.86
N GLU A 695 -5.65 -33.12 -23.86
CA GLU A 695 -4.75 -33.59 -24.91
C GLU A 695 -4.38 -32.49 -25.92
N ASN A 696 -5.07 -31.34 -25.91
CA ASN A 696 -4.88 -30.25 -26.87
C ASN A 696 -3.81 -29.25 -26.42
N ASP A 697 -3.07 -29.53 -25.35
CA ASP A 697 -2.04 -28.64 -24.78
C ASP A 697 -2.57 -27.23 -24.45
N SER A 698 -3.86 -27.12 -24.10
CA SER A 698 -4.44 -25.84 -23.71
C SER A 698 -3.71 -25.30 -22.49
N LYS A 699 -3.42 -24.00 -22.49
CA LYS A 699 -2.68 -23.35 -21.41
C LYS A 699 -3.63 -22.83 -20.33
N GLY A 700 -3.14 -22.82 -19.09
CA GLY A 700 -3.74 -22.08 -17.99
C GLY A 700 -3.70 -20.55 -18.21
N ASN A 701 -3.97 -19.77 -17.18
CA ASN A 701 -3.90 -18.30 -17.23
C ASN A 701 -2.77 -17.70 -16.38
N VAL A 702 -1.97 -18.49 -15.65
CA VAL A 702 -0.82 -17.96 -14.90
C VAL A 702 0.28 -17.48 -15.87
N PHE A 703 0.31 -16.18 -16.15
CA PHE A 703 1.26 -15.58 -17.09
C PHE A 703 2.50 -14.97 -16.43
N THR A 704 2.42 -14.64 -15.14
CA THR A 704 3.51 -14.10 -14.31
C THR A 704 4.56 -15.16 -13.94
N VAL A 705 4.19 -16.44 -14.01
CA VAL A 705 5.09 -17.59 -13.79
C VAL A 705 5.11 -18.47 -15.03
N PRO A 706 5.89 -18.11 -16.09
CA PRO A 706 5.87 -18.82 -17.37
C PRO A 706 6.24 -20.31 -17.30
N SER A 707 6.95 -20.72 -16.24
CA SER A 707 7.28 -22.12 -15.97
C SER A 707 6.06 -22.96 -15.62
N ASN A 708 4.97 -22.36 -15.11
CA ASN A 708 3.71 -23.04 -14.84
C ASN A 708 2.71 -22.83 -15.98
N ARG A 709 2.72 -23.76 -16.94
CA ARG A 709 1.96 -23.62 -18.19
C ARG A 709 0.47 -23.95 -18.08
N TYR A 710 0.06 -24.73 -17.08
CA TYR A 710 -1.26 -25.38 -17.06
C TYR A 710 -2.12 -25.03 -15.85
N ALA A 711 -1.57 -24.36 -14.83
CA ALA A 711 -2.36 -23.95 -13.68
C ALA A 711 -3.22 -22.72 -13.98
N GLU A 712 -4.31 -22.61 -13.23
CA GLU A 712 -5.12 -21.40 -13.16
C GLU A 712 -4.76 -20.64 -11.87
N PHE A 713 -4.84 -19.31 -11.87
CA PHE A 713 -4.41 -18.43 -10.78
C PHE A 713 -4.96 -18.86 -9.40
N ASN A 714 -6.27 -19.01 -9.25
CA ASN A 714 -6.88 -19.36 -7.96
C ASN A 714 -6.37 -20.70 -7.42
N MET A 715 -6.12 -21.66 -8.32
CA MET A 715 -5.55 -22.96 -7.94
C MET A 715 -4.06 -22.88 -7.58
N LEU A 716 -3.30 -21.99 -8.22
CA LEU A 716 -1.88 -21.81 -7.93
C LEU A 716 -1.65 -21.00 -6.64
N LEU A 717 -2.54 -20.07 -6.32
CA LEU A 717 -2.48 -19.23 -5.11
C LEU A 717 -2.73 -20.02 -3.82
N ASP A 718 -3.44 -21.16 -3.88
CA ASP A 718 -3.47 -22.12 -2.79
C ASP A 718 -3.71 -23.55 -3.29
N PRO A 719 -2.65 -24.23 -3.79
CA PRO A 719 -2.77 -25.58 -4.35
C PRO A 719 -3.23 -26.61 -3.32
N LEU A 720 -2.85 -26.41 -2.06
CA LEU A 720 -3.21 -27.33 -0.98
C LEU A 720 -4.70 -27.20 -0.65
N ALA A 721 -5.22 -25.97 -0.50
CA ALA A 721 -6.65 -25.76 -0.30
C ALA A 721 -7.46 -26.25 -1.51
N ALA A 722 -6.99 -25.99 -2.73
CA ALA A 722 -7.63 -26.49 -3.95
C ALA A 722 -7.71 -28.02 -3.96
N LYS A 723 -6.62 -28.70 -3.59
CA LYS A 723 -6.61 -30.15 -3.43
C LYS A 723 -7.59 -30.62 -2.35
N THR A 724 -7.54 -29.99 -1.17
CA THR A 724 -8.41 -30.33 -0.04
C THR A 724 -9.89 -30.25 -0.41
N ILE A 725 -10.31 -29.24 -1.17
CA ILE A 725 -11.71 -29.06 -1.56
C ILE A 725 -12.09 -29.92 -2.77
N LEU A 726 -11.34 -29.85 -3.87
CA LEU A 726 -11.73 -30.53 -5.11
C LEU A 726 -11.62 -32.06 -5.05
N GLU A 727 -10.86 -32.60 -4.08
CA GLU A 727 -10.80 -34.04 -3.79
C GLU A 727 -11.67 -34.43 -2.57
N SER A 728 -12.48 -33.52 -2.04
CA SER A 728 -13.38 -33.79 -0.91
C SER A 728 -14.63 -34.58 -1.32
N SER A 729 -15.52 -34.80 -0.35
CA SER A 729 -16.85 -35.40 -0.57
C SER A 729 -17.95 -34.36 -0.79
N LEU A 730 -17.62 -33.07 -0.92
CA LEU A 730 -18.62 -32.03 -1.22
C LEU A 730 -19.20 -32.23 -2.62
N ASP A 731 -20.44 -31.81 -2.83
CA ASP A 731 -20.98 -31.67 -4.18
C ASP A 731 -20.39 -30.40 -4.82
N ILE A 732 -19.65 -30.57 -5.90
CA ILE A 732 -18.86 -29.50 -6.51
C ILE A 732 -19.24 -29.33 -7.97
N THR A 733 -19.59 -28.10 -8.31
CA THR A 733 -19.69 -27.62 -9.69
C THR A 733 -18.49 -26.75 -10.02
N LEU A 734 -17.59 -27.24 -10.88
CA LEU A 734 -16.44 -26.50 -11.38
C LEU A 734 -16.83 -25.69 -12.62
N ILE A 735 -16.49 -24.40 -12.62
CA ILE A 735 -16.57 -23.48 -13.75
C ILE A 735 -15.15 -23.23 -14.27
N PRO A 736 -14.61 -24.12 -15.13
CA PRO A 736 -13.22 -24.07 -15.53
C PRO A 736 -12.93 -22.94 -16.52
N LEU A 737 -11.65 -22.62 -16.65
CA LEU A 737 -11.12 -21.58 -17.53
C LEU A 737 -11.59 -21.68 -18.99
N VAL A 738 -11.83 -22.91 -19.49
CA VAL A 738 -12.38 -23.13 -20.86
C VAL A 738 -13.76 -22.50 -21.03
N SER A 739 -14.61 -22.60 -20.00
CA SER A 739 -15.95 -21.99 -20.01
C SER A 739 -15.87 -20.49 -19.74
N GLN A 740 -15.00 -20.07 -18.82
CA GLN A 740 -14.77 -18.65 -18.53
C GLN A 740 -14.31 -17.88 -19.78
N ARG A 741 -13.37 -18.43 -20.57
CA ARG A 741 -12.90 -17.84 -21.84
C ARG A 741 -14.01 -17.64 -22.88
N LYS A 742 -15.10 -18.43 -22.82
CA LYS A 742 -16.28 -18.23 -23.70
C LYS A 742 -17.13 -17.03 -23.25
N ALA A 743 -17.12 -16.70 -21.96
CA ALA A 743 -17.80 -15.53 -21.39
C ALA A 743 -16.98 -14.23 -21.55
N ALA A 744 -15.65 -14.34 -21.71
CA ALA A 744 -14.74 -13.20 -21.82
C ALA A 744 -14.83 -12.45 -23.17
N SER A 745 -15.69 -11.43 -23.25
CA SER A 745 -15.74 -10.51 -24.40
C SER A 745 -16.20 -9.10 -23.98
N PHE A 746 -15.26 -8.15 -23.95
CA PHE A 746 -15.55 -6.73 -23.70
C PHE A 746 -16.54 -6.17 -24.73
N GLN A 747 -16.36 -6.49 -26.01
CA GLN A 747 -17.25 -6.00 -27.06
C GLN A 747 -18.70 -6.45 -26.84
N SER A 748 -18.89 -7.73 -26.47
CA SER A 748 -20.22 -8.28 -26.25
C SER A 748 -20.90 -7.68 -25.02
N ILE A 749 -20.17 -7.61 -23.90
CA ILE A 749 -20.73 -7.09 -22.64
C ILE A 749 -21.02 -5.59 -22.73
N LEU A 750 -20.10 -4.79 -23.30
CA LEU A 750 -20.32 -3.35 -23.47
C LEU A 750 -21.49 -3.06 -24.41
N LYS A 751 -21.64 -3.86 -25.48
CA LYS A 751 -22.81 -3.76 -26.36
C LYS A 751 -24.10 -4.09 -25.62
N ALA A 752 -24.09 -5.11 -24.76
CA ALA A 752 -25.26 -5.49 -23.97
C ALA A 752 -25.61 -4.40 -22.94
N LEU A 753 -24.62 -3.85 -22.24
CA LEU A 753 -24.77 -2.76 -21.25
C LEU A 753 -25.15 -1.41 -21.87
N LYS A 754 -24.94 -1.20 -23.18
CA LYS A 754 -25.31 0.07 -23.83
C LYS A 754 -26.83 0.33 -23.84
N HIS A 755 -27.63 -0.72 -23.74
CA HIS A 755 -29.07 -0.68 -23.95
C HIS A 755 -29.89 -0.82 -22.66
N VAL A 756 -29.23 -0.75 -21.51
CA VAL A 756 -29.86 -0.94 -20.20
C VAL A 756 -30.08 0.41 -19.51
N ASP A 757 -31.02 0.47 -18.56
CA ASP A 757 -31.18 1.69 -17.76
C ASP A 757 -29.92 1.93 -16.91
N HIS A 758 -29.54 3.20 -16.83
CA HIS A 758 -28.34 3.64 -16.11
C HIS A 758 -28.66 3.89 -14.63
N THR A 759 -28.93 2.83 -13.88
CA THR A 759 -28.89 2.87 -12.42
C THR A 759 -27.45 3.16 -11.92
N PRO A 760 -27.25 3.60 -10.67
CA PRO A 760 -25.90 3.84 -10.13
C PRO A 760 -24.95 2.65 -10.28
N GLU A 761 -25.41 1.45 -9.96
CA GLU A 761 -24.65 0.21 -10.03
C GLU A 761 -24.40 -0.27 -11.47
N SER A 762 -25.38 -0.13 -12.36
CA SER A 762 -25.20 -0.36 -13.81
C SER A 762 -24.16 0.59 -14.41
N SER A 763 -24.21 1.87 -14.01
CA SER A 763 -23.26 2.90 -14.43
C SER A 763 -21.86 2.61 -13.92
N PHE A 764 -21.72 2.15 -12.67
CA PHE A 764 -20.44 1.73 -12.11
C PHE A 764 -19.85 0.54 -12.90
N VAL A 765 -20.64 -0.52 -13.15
CA VAL A 765 -20.20 -1.69 -13.92
C VAL A 765 -19.81 -1.28 -15.35
N HIS A 766 -20.61 -0.44 -16.01
CA HIS A 766 -20.30 0.04 -17.35
C HIS A 766 -18.99 0.85 -17.39
N HIS A 767 -18.77 1.76 -16.44
CA HIS A 767 -17.51 2.52 -16.35
C HIS A 767 -16.31 1.62 -16.05
N LEU A 768 -16.46 0.63 -15.16
CA LEU A 768 -15.42 -0.36 -14.89
C LEU A 768 -15.05 -1.10 -16.17
N MET A 769 -16.04 -1.66 -16.88
CA MET A 769 -15.80 -2.41 -18.12
C MET A 769 -15.17 -1.58 -19.23
N LEU A 770 -15.57 -0.31 -19.36
CA LEU A 770 -14.97 0.62 -20.32
C LEU A 770 -13.51 0.90 -19.96
N LEU A 771 -13.22 1.16 -18.68
CA LEU A 771 -11.86 1.43 -18.21
C LEU A 771 -10.95 0.23 -18.43
N LEU A 772 -11.36 -0.97 -18.03
CA LEU A 772 -10.57 -2.19 -18.23
C LEU A 772 -10.33 -2.48 -19.71
N HIS A 773 -11.34 -2.27 -20.56
CA HIS A 773 -11.18 -2.42 -22.01
C HIS A 773 -10.18 -1.40 -22.58
N ASP A 774 -10.29 -0.13 -22.21
CA ASP A 774 -9.39 0.93 -22.67
C ASP A 774 -7.93 0.65 -22.25
N LEU A 775 -7.73 0.24 -21.00
CA LEU A 775 -6.43 -0.14 -20.47
C LEU A 775 -5.84 -1.35 -21.23
N GLN A 776 -6.64 -2.39 -21.46
CA GLN A 776 -6.22 -3.57 -22.22
C GLN A 776 -5.79 -3.23 -23.66
N GLN A 777 -6.49 -2.31 -24.33
CA GLN A 777 -6.16 -1.92 -25.70
C GLN A 777 -4.90 -1.04 -25.78
N LYS A 778 -4.64 -0.22 -24.77
CA LYS A 778 -3.57 0.80 -24.81
C LYS A 778 -2.28 0.34 -24.14
N HIS A 779 -2.33 -0.60 -23.21
CA HIS A 779 -1.22 -0.88 -22.31
C HIS A 779 -0.99 -2.39 -22.12
N GLN A 780 0.23 -2.83 -22.42
CA GLN A 780 0.63 -4.23 -22.31
C GLN A 780 0.51 -4.80 -20.89
N LEU A 781 0.65 -3.95 -19.85
CA LEU A 781 0.49 -4.34 -18.45
C LEU A 781 -0.92 -4.80 -18.07
N TYR A 782 -1.91 -4.45 -18.88
CA TYR A 782 -3.32 -4.79 -18.69
C TYR A 782 -3.81 -5.78 -19.75
N ASN A 783 -2.93 -6.59 -20.34
CA ASN A 783 -3.35 -7.52 -21.39
C ASN A 783 -4.35 -8.60 -20.88
N HIS A 784 -4.31 -8.91 -19.58
CA HIS A 784 -5.08 -9.97 -18.91
C HIS A 784 -6.51 -9.60 -18.52
N MET A 785 -6.96 -8.36 -18.76
CA MET A 785 -8.25 -7.85 -18.26
C MET A 785 -9.49 -8.68 -18.65
N ASP A 786 -9.41 -9.47 -19.71
CA ASP A 786 -10.50 -10.31 -20.18
C ASP A 786 -10.82 -11.47 -19.21
N MET A 787 -9.88 -11.89 -18.37
CA MET A 787 -10.13 -12.97 -17.39
C MET A 787 -11.23 -12.59 -16.39
N PHE A 788 -11.30 -11.33 -15.96
CA PHE A 788 -12.29 -10.84 -15.01
C PHE A 788 -13.73 -10.92 -15.54
N LEU A 789 -13.92 -10.87 -16.86
CA LEU A 789 -15.22 -11.12 -17.49
C LEU A 789 -15.64 -12.58 -17.37
N GLY A 790 -14.66 -13.49 -17.40
CA GLY A 790 -14.87 -14.92 -17.26
C GLY A 790 -15.38 -15.31 -15.87
N GLU A 791 -14.92 -14.62 -14.83
CA GLU A 791 -15.29 -14.86 -13.43
C GLU A 791 -16.80 -14.64 -13.18
N VAL A 792 -17.39 -13.64 -13.84
CA VAL A 792 -18.83 -13.32 -13.76
C VAL A 792 -19.72 -14.51 -14.14
N LEU A 793 -19.20 -15.46 -14.94
CA LEU A 793 -19.94 -16.67 -15.30
C LEU A 793 -20.38 -17.48 -14.09
N GLY A 794 -19.62 -17.50 -12.99
CA GLY A 794 -19.98 -18.23 -11.78
C GLY A 794 -21.28 -17.74 -11.16
N ALA A 795 -21.37 -16.43 -10.92
CA ALA A 795 -22.56 -15.79 -10.37
C ALA A 795 -23.77 -15.92 -11.30
N VAL A 796 -23.56 -15.76 -12.61
CA VAL A 796 -24.64 -15.92 -13.60
C VAL A 796 -25.13 -17.37 -13.64
N TYR A 797 -24.22 -18.35 -13.69
CA TYR A 797 -24.61 -19.76 -13.72
C TYR A 797 -25.32 -20.19 -12.44
N LEU A 798 -24.86 -19.70 -11.29
CA LEU A 798 -25.55 -19.88 -10.02
C LEU A 798 -27.00 -19.39 -10.16
N VAL A 799 -27.24 -18.10 -10.42
CA VAL A 799 -28.59 -17.52 -10.43
C VAL A 799 -29.49 -18.10 -11.54
N GLU A 800 -28.97 -18.21 -12.76
CA GLU A 800 -29.78 -18.53 -13.94
C GLU A 800 -29.94 -20.03 -14.19
N GLY A 801 -29.00 -20.85 -13.71
CA GLY A 801 -29.03 -22.30 -13.88
C GLY A 801 -29.26 -22.72 -15.34
N LEU A 802 -30.40 -23.37 -15.60
CA LEU A 802 -30.76 -23.88 -16.93
C LEU A 802 -31.08 -22.77 -17.96
N ASN A 803 -31.34 -21.53 -17.54
CA ASN A 803 -31.72 -20.44 -18.44
C ASN A 803 -30.59 -20.04 -19.40
N ILE A 804 -29.33 -20.30 -19.03
CA ILE A 804 -28.17 -20.09 -19.92
C ILE A 804 -27.86 -21.32 -20.79
N LYS A 805 -28.72 -22.35 -20.77
CA LYS A 805 -28.55 -23.61 -21.52
C LYS A 805 -27.18 -24.27 -21.27
N PRO A 806 -26.81 -24.52 -20.00
CA PRO A 806 -25.51 -25.07 -19.65
C PRO A 806 -25.41 -26.55 -20.04
N SER A 807 -24.21 -26.99 -20.37
CA SER A 807 -23.85 -28.40 -20.51
C SER A 807 -22.74 -28.73 -19.53
N SER A 808 -22.99 -29.68 -18.62
CA SER A 808 -22.03 -30.12 -17.61
C SER A 808 -21.72 -31.60 -17.73
N GLN A 809 -20.49 -32.00 -17.40
CA GLN A 809 -20.05 -33.40 -17.41
C GLN A 809 -19.33 -33.75 -16.11
N PRO A 810 -19.60 -34.92 -15.50
CA PRO A 810 -18.80 -35.39 -14.37
C PRO A 810 -17.40 -35.76 -14.86
N LYS A 811 -16.37 -35.30 -14.13
CA LYS A 811 -14.98 -35.68 -14.39
C LYS A 811 -14.27 -36.06 -13.09
N PRO A 812 -13.54 -37.19 -13.06
CA PRO A 812 -12.69 -37.52 -11.92
C PRO A 812 -11.39 -36.73 -12.04
N ILE A 813 -11.16 -35.80 -11.12
CA ILE A 813 -10.03 -34.87 -11.16
C ILE A 813 -9.14 -35.04 -9.93
N SER A 814 -7.89 -34.61 -10.05
CA SER A 814 -6.94 -34.47 -8.95
C SER A 814 -6.13 -33.19 -9.11
N ILE A 815 -5.62 -32.67 -8.00
CA ILE A 815 -4.84 -31.43 -7.95
C ILE A 815 -3.38 -31.73 -7.60
N VAL A 816 -2.47 -31.13 -8.37
CA VAL A 816 -1.04 -31.17 -8.08
C VAL A 816 -0.73 -30.10 -7.03
N ALA A 817 -0.23 -30.55 -5.87
CA ALA A 817 0.22 -29.71 -4.75
C ALA A 817 1.43 -30.39 -4.10
N ASN A 818 2.58 -30.30 -4.77
CA ASN A 818 3.84 -30.95 -4.38
C ASN A 818 4.97 -29.94 -4.11
N SER A 819 4.61 -28.67 -3.90
CA SER A 819 5.52 -27.56 -3.64
C SER A 819 6.48 -27.26 -4.80
N THR A 820 6.08 -27.63 -6.03
CA THR A 820 6.83 -27.35 -7.26
C THR A 820 6.08 -26.31 -8.07
N ILE A 821 6.57 -25.07 -8.09
CA ILE A 821 5.88 -23.91 -8.68
C ILE A 821 5.49 -24.10 -10.16
N SER A 822 6.23 -24.90 -10.94
CA SER A 822 5.94 -25.17 -12.35
C SER A 822 4.77 -26.15 -12.56
N THR A 823 4.36 -26.87 -11.52
CA THR A 823 3.29 -27.88 -11.57
C THR A 823 2.17 -27.70 -10.57
N ASP A 824 2.40 -26.94 -9.50
CA ASP A 824 1.39 -26.68 -8.48
C ASP A 824 0.15 -26.00 -9.07
N GLY A 825 -1.02 -26.33 -8.52
CA GLY A 825 -2.33 -25.81 -8.96
C GLY A 825 -2.85 -26.44 -10.25
N GLN A 826 -2.12 -27.38 -10.87
CA GLN A 826 -2.59 -28.07 -12.07
C GLN A 826 -3.70 -29.07 -11.75
N ILE A 827 -4.77 -29.04 -12.53
CA ILE A 827 -5.86 -30.01 -12.47
C ILE A 827 -5.64 -31.08 -13.53
N VAL A 828 -5.57 -32.33 -13.11
CA VAL A 828 -5.39 -33.50 -13.99
C VAL A 828 -6.58 -34.44 -13.87
N VAL A 829 -6.91 -35.13 -14.97
CA VAL A 829 -7.92 -36.20 -14.93
C VAL A 829 -7.28 -37.43 -14.29
N ASN A 830 -7.86 -37.90 -13.19
CA ASN A 830 -7.39 -39.09 -12.49
C ASN A 830 -8.47 -40.17 -12.50
N LYS A 831 -8.33 -41.16 -13.37
CA LYS A 831 -9.32 -42.24 -13.54
C LYS A 831 -9.41 -43.19 -12.33
N GLU A 832 -8.42 -43.16 -11.43
CA GLU A 832 -8.43 -43.94 -10.20
C GLU A 832 -9.21 -43.24 -9.07
N ASN A 833 -9.52 -41.95 -9.22
CA ASN A 833 -10.32 -41.22 -8.25
C ASN A 833 -11.80 -41.64 -8.36
N THR A 834 -12.39 -42.04 -7.23
CA THR A 834 -13.78 -42.48 -7.15
C THR A 834 -14.76 -41.30 -7.11
N ASN A 835 -14.31 -40.10 -6.74
CA ASN A 835 -15.13 -38.91 -6.67
C ASN A 835 -15.02 -38.11 -7.98
N SER A 836 -16.17 -37.78 -8.58
CA SER A 836 -16.24 -36.96 -9.79
C SER A 836 -16.82 -35.58 -9.49
N VAL A 837 -16.22 -34.55 -10.06
CA VAL A 837 -16.69 -33.16 -9.98
C VAL A 837 -17.52 -32.83 -11.21
N LYS A 838 -18.62 -32.09 -11.05
CA LYS A 838 -19.45 -31.63 -12.17
C LYS A 838 -18.77 -30.45 -12.85
N VAL A 839 -18.36 -30.62 -14.10
CA VAL A 839 -17.60 -29.59 -14.84
C VAL A 839 -18.50 -28.91 -15.86
N LEU A 840 -18.63 -27.57 -15.81
CA LEU A 840 -19.30 -26.80 -16.86
C LEU A 840 -18.43 -26.80 -18.13
N VAL A 841 -18.99 -27.30 -19.23
CA VAL A 841 -18.30 -27.46 -20.53
C VAL A 841 -18.74 -26.40 -21.54
N ASP A 842 -20.03 -26.06 -21.55
CA ASP A 842 -20.60 -25.11 -22.51
C ASP A 842 -21.85 -24.40 -21.99
N PHE A 843 -22.21 -23.28 -22.61
CA PHE A 843 -23.43 -22.52 -22.36
C PHE A 843 -23.76 -21.59 -23.54
N SER A 844 -24.99 -21.09 -23.59
CA SER A 844 -25.40 -20.10 -24.60
C SER A 844 -24.84 -18.71 -24.28
N ARG A 845 -23.84 -18.26 -25.05
CA ARG A 845 -23.24 -16.92 -24.92
C ARG A 845 -24.26 -15.79 -25.09
N VAL A 846 -25.22 -15.97 -26.01
CA VAL A 846 -26.26 -14.96 -26.26
C VAL A 846 -27.16 -14.82 -25.04
N GLU A 847 -27.61 -15.93 -24.47
CA GLU A 847 -28.42 -15.90 -23.25
C GLU A 847 -27.62 -15.29 -22.10
N TYR A 848 -26.37 -15.71 -21.93
CA TYR A 848 -25.48 -15.16 -20.90
C TYR A 848 -25.40 -13.62 -20.92
N TYR A 849 -25.00 -13.00 -22.05
CA TYR A 849 -24.87 -11.54 -22.11
C TYR A 849 -26.21 -10.83 -21.93
N ASN A 850 -27.31 -11.40 -22.46
CA ASN A 850 -28.65 -10.85 -22.27
C ASN A 850 -29.06 -10.88 -20.80
N ARG A 851 -28.78 -11.96 -20.06
CA ARG A 851 -29.09 -12.06 -18.63
C ARG A 851 -28.28 -11.09 -17.79
N VAL A 852 -26.97 -10.96 -18.06
CA VAL A 852 -26.11 -9.99 -17.38
C VAL A 852 -26.65 -8.57 -17.57
N ALA A 853 -26.91 -8.17 -18.82
CA ALA A 853 -27.42 -6.83 -19.11
C ALA A 853 -28.81 -6.59 -18.49
N ASN A 854 -29.75 -7.53 -18.64
CA ASN A 854 -31.09 -7.37 -18.08
C ASN A 854 -31.09 -7.30 -16.56
N SER A 855 -30.28 -8.13 -15.88
CA SER A 855 -30.17 -8.09 -14.41
C SER A 855 -29.58 -6.75 -13.94
N LEU A 856 -28.49 -6.31 -14.56
CA LEU A 856 -27.85 -5.03 -14.21
C LEU A 856 -28.72 -3.82 -14.54
N GLY A 857 -29.54 -3.90 -15.59
CA GLY A 857 -30.39 -2.83 -16.09
C GLY A 857 -31.69 -2.56 -15.35
N LYS A 858 -32.17 -3.50 -14.52
CA LYS A 858 -33.46 -3.34 -13.85
C LYS A 858 -33.40 -2.28 -12.75
N MET A 859 -34.37 -1.35 -12.76
CA MET A 859 -34.77 -0.63 -11.54
C MET A 859 -35.79 -1.49 -10.81
N GLU A 860 -35.35 -2.28 -9.82
CA GLU A 860 -36.24 -2.95 -8.87
C GLU A 860 -35.86 -2.53 -7.45
#